data_AF-A0AAR2LP25-F1
#
_entry.id   AF-A0AAR2LP25-F1
#
_cell.length_a   1.000
_cell.length_b   1.000
_cell.length_c   1.000
_cell.angle_alpha   90.00
_cell.angle_beta   90.00
_cell.angle_gamma   90.00
#
_symmetry.space_group_name_H-M   'P 1'
#
loop_
_entity.id
_entity.type
_entity.pdbx_description
1 polymer ?
#
loop_
_entity_poly.entity_id
_entity_poly.type
_entity_poly.pdbx_seq_one_letter_code
_entity_poly.pdbx_strand_id
1 'polypeptide(L)'
;MSTRLRVDGSCQVAALLEAPKLTLSDSVKETFNVLDSGDVKIDSEKNTPRQQYWVFKHQFTREEAQLWCLKRCVEEELCHVADLRDEGSVYYACILYPDTRVCGAYDKPLRQACSLVLPQNTHTAHQKKGELNTRSYFLPLMIISSQLLPVAVLSRFFECERRCDEDPCCRGIGYVRDIGASDVLCLTLNSLGIQTCGEDDRTKWRVQDCSPSKVQTGLYPFGWYEKPGMFNLNDWKLLNASSVLVDSSVSTFDIVHISRDIAEELDGVRDWCLAGESALLFLSFLEAAVRCVMYPDTHICLPSSSSQHCVFLTEEPAEYVYLKTVLKPEQTSVSIPGHGTLLGENKVKLIGTDSKSVTYFLGVPYARPPIGQLRFSAPQPADWTGSWNATPSCLQPGDTTDSHSSEDCLYLNIFVPGSVSQGAPVLIFFHNSGSGLLDGSYLAAVGNIIVVTANFRVAAFGFLSTGSSALPGNYGLQDQAAALGWVQENIALFGGDPTRVTVGADRNGADIASLHLFPSSSLFHQALLMGGSAFSPAVVMSQQKAQEQAVSLGREFGCSSSEPAQLLTCLREQPAQSINAAQTKLLAVSGPLQAWSPVVDGVVVGEQPFTALNSGRFHQVPLLLGSSAEDGLISRAKNIKNFEQLQGRADSKTAFYEALSNSLGGEDANVFVKEAATWFYSLQHSPTPSGYNVFSRALENATRDFFITCPSVDMASFWASHTRSSVYMYHLPDYMAHSSAELLAPLDMQYVFGVPHVPETQELFTSTERKLSLQIMSYMANFVKTGYPSYHSSVLPPWPQFLPHPSGQNYKELSPSLSNRKSLRTAQCSFWSQYVPILSASTESLSGYAFKEPLHYVKALGKRL
;
A
#
# COMPACT_ATOMS: atom_id res chain seq x y z
N MET A 1 -75.90 36.07 0.14
CA MET A 1 -77.37 36.27 0.03
C MET A 1 -77.68 37.70 0.44
N SER A 2 -78.70 38.34 -0.14
CA SER A 2 -79.21 39.65 0.29
C SER A 2 -80.72 39.53 0.50
N THR A 3 -81.17 39.67 1.74
CA THR A 3 -82.59 39.56 2.14
C THR A 3 -83.11 40.94 2.52
N ARG A 4 -84.26 41.32 1.95
CA ARG A 4 -85.01 42.50 2.42
C ARG A 4 -85.79 42.15 3.69
N LEU A 5 -86.12 43.17 4.48
CA LEU A 5 -87.01 43.03 5.63
C LEU A 5 -88.42 42.56 5.21
N ARG A 6 -89.10 41.88 6.15
CA ARG A 6 -90.28 41.03 5.93
C ARG A 6 -91.41 41.65 5.11
N VAL A 7 -92.04 40.79 4.31
CA VAL A 7 -93.50 40.69 4.19
C VAL A 7 -93.84 39.21 4.39
N ASP A 8 -94.88 38.89 5.16
CA ASP A 8 -95.14 37.53 5.64
C ASP A 8 -95.81 36.62 4.57
N GLY A 9 -95.34 35.37 4.41
CA GLY A 9 -95.91 34.47 3.39
C GLY A 9 -95.22 33.13 3.11
N SER A 10 -94.73 32.39 4.12
CA SER A 10 -94.05 31.07 4.00
C SER A 10 -92.66 31.10 3.30
N CYS A 11 -91.76 30.11 3.46
CA CYS A 11 -91.81 28.87 4.23
C CYS A 11 -90.42 28.52 4.83
N GLN A 12 -90.39 27.68 5.88
CA GLN A 12 -89.19 27.06 6.52
C GLN A 12 -87.96 27.93 6.85
N VAL A 13 -87.75 28.21 8.14
CA VAL A 13 -86.41 28.38 8.75
C VAL A 13 -86.40 27.62 10.08
N ALA A 14 -85.46 26.70 10.26
CA ALA A 14 -85.21 26.06 11.55
C ALA A 14 -84.51 27.04 12.51
N ALA A 15 -84.69 26.87 13.83
CA ALA A 15 -84.21 27.84 14.81
C ALA A 15 -82.68 28.04 14.75
N LEU A 16 -82.26 29.13 14.13
CA LEU A 16 -80.92 29.68 14.32
C LEU A 16 -80.84 30.18 15.76
N LEU A 17 -79.94 29.56 16.54
CA LEU A 17 -79.53 30.08 17.83
C LEU A 17 -79.02 31.52 17.64
N GLU A 18 -79.47 32.44 18.49
CA GLU A 18 -78.89 33.78 18.54
C GLU A 18 -77.43 33.65 18.96
N ALA A 19 -76.50 33.82 18.01
CA ALA A 19 -75.09 33.94 18.34
C ALA A 19 -74.93 35.15 19.27
N PRO A 20 -74.34 35.00 20.47
CA PRO A 20 -74.18 36.12 21.38
C PRO A 20 -73.33 37.20 20.70
N LYS A 21 -73.75 38.47 20.84
CA LYS A 21 -72.96 39.60 20.34
C LYS A 21 -71.55 39.50 20.90
N LEU A 22 -70.60 39.25 20.01
CA LEU A 22 -69.22 38.96 20.35
C LEU A 22 -68.56 40.24 20.88
N THR A 23 -68.51 40.38 22.21
CA THR A 23 -67.73 41.41 22.91
C THR A 23 -66.24 41.08 22.77
N LEU A 24 -65.71 41.33 21.58
CA LEU A 24 -64.32 41.08 21.22
C LEU A 24 -63.43 42.11 21.93
N SER A 25 -62.45 41.63 22.71
CA SER A 25 -61.44 42.48 23.34
C SER A 25 -60.42 42.95 22.31
N ASP A 26 -60.11 44.24 22.31
CA ASP A 26 -59.01 44.80 21.51
C ASP A 26 -57.63 44.24 21.92
N SER A 27 -57.48 43.66 23.11
CA SER A 27 -56.22 43.06 23.58
C SER A 27 -55.69 41.94 22.67
N VAL A 28 -56.56 41.30 21.86
CA VAL A 28 -56.14 40.30 20.86
C VAL A 28 -55.29 40.93 19.74
N LYS A 29 -55.44 42.23 19.46
CA LYS A 29 -54.61 42.95 18.47
C LYS A 29 -53.18 43.14 18.98
N GLU A 30 -53.00 43.29 20.30
CA GLU A 30 -51.69 43.51 20.92
C GLU A 30 -50.77 42.28 20.79
N THR A 31 -51.34 41.07 20.66
CA THR A 31 -50.61 39.81 20.42
C THR A 31 -50.06 39.68 18.99
N PHE A 32 -50.32 40.63 18.09
CA PHE A 32 -49.89 40.57 16.69
C PHE A 32 -49.08 41.81 16.26
N ASN A 33 -48.34 41.66 15.16
CA ASN A 33 -47.78 42.74 14.35
C ASN A 33 -48.50 42.77 13.00
N VAL A 34 -48.68 43.95 12.41
CA VAL A 34 -49.12 44.08 11.00
C VAL A 34 -47.93 43.74 10.10
N LEU A 35 -48.14 42.91 9.08
CA LEU A 35 -47.13 42.63 8.05
C LEU A 35 -47.25 43.66 6.92
N ASP A 36 -46.15 44.32 6.56
CA ASP A 36 -46.11 45.16 5.37
C ASP A 36 -45.79 44.32 4.12
N SER A 37 -46.30 44.77 2.98
CA SER A 37 -46.15 44.19 1.65
C SER A 37 -44.70 44.04 1.17
N GLY A 38 -43.74 44.76 1.78
CA GLY A 38 -42.31 44.65 1.47
C GLY A 38 -41.60 43.45 2.12
N ASP A 39 -42.13 42.91 3.22
CA ASP A 39 -41.47 41.86 4.01
C ASP A 39 -41.84 40.43 3.56
N VAL A 40 -42.74 40.31 2.57
CA VAL A 40 -43.30 39.05 2.07
C VAL A 40 -42.87 38.80 0.63
N LYS A 41 -42.27 37.63 0.37
CA LYS A 41 -42.10 37.12 -0.99
C LYS A 41 -43.33 36.32 -1.41
N ILE A 42 -43.74 36.50 -2.66
CA ILE A 42 -44.85 35.76 -3.25
C ILE A 42 -44.28 34.61 -4.09
N ASP A 43 -44.73 33.39 -3.82
CA ASP A 43 -44.36 32.17 -4.56
C ASP A 43 -45.62 31.36 -4.83
N SER A 44 -46.19 31.50 -6.02
CA SER A 44 -47.45 30.87 -6.41
C SER A 44 -47.35 29.36 -6.71
N GLU A 45 -46.15 28.80 -6.79
CA GLU A 45 -45.94 27.37 -7.06
C GLU A 45 -45.72 26.57 -5.76
N LYS A 46 -45.29 27.23 -4.67
CA LYS A 46 -45.11 26.60 -3.37
C LYS A 46 -46.44 26.19 -2.72
N ASN A 47 -46.63 24.88 -2.54
CA ASN A 47 -47.80 24.27 -1.90
C ASN A 47 -47.79 24.46 -0.37
N THR A 48 -48.04 25.67 0.10
CA THR A 48 -48.10 26.01 1.52
C THR A 48 -49.43 25.57 2.16
N PRO A 49 -49.44 24.74 3.22
CA PRO A 49 -50.66 24.35 3.92
C PRO A 49 -51.30 25.56 4.62
N ARG A 50 -52.63 25.64 4.55
CA ARG A 50 -53.42 26.76 5.08
C ARG A 50 -54.82 26.33 5.51
N GLN A 51 -55.37 26.96 6.55
CA GLN A 51 -56.80 26.89 6.85
C GLN A 51 -57.50 28.10 6.21
N GLN A 52 -58.75 27.94 5.76
CA GLN A 52 -59.52 29.03 5.15
C GLN A 52 -60.97 29.04 5.67
N TYR A 53 -61.42 30.19 6.15
CA TYR A 53 -62.75 30.42 6.73
C TYR A 53 -63.48 31.55 5.99
N TRP A 54 -64.79 31.37 5.80
CA TRP A 54 -65.66 32.33 5.10
C TRP A 54 -66.46 33.16 6.12
N VAL A 55 -66.08 34.42 6.32
CA VAL A 55 -66.69 35.31 7.32
C VAL A 55 -67.70 36.23 6.63
N PHE A 56 -69.00 35.93 6.76
CA PHE A 56 -70.02 36.54 5.91
C PHE A 56 -70.31 38.02 6.24
N LYS A 57 -70.30 38.88 5.20
CA LYS A 57 -70.49 40.35 5.28
C LYS A 57 -71.86 40.81 5.77
N HIS A 58 -72.82 39.90 5.92
CA HIS A 58 -74.15 40.19 6.48
C HIS A 58 -74.24 39.95 8.00
N GLN A 59 -73.15 39.46 8.62
CA GLN A 59 -73.05 39.20 10.07
C GLN A 59 -71.88 39.94 10.73
N PHE A 60 -70.80 40.20 9.98
CA PHE A 60 -69.59 40.85 10.47
C PHE A 60 -69.21 42.06 9.60
N THR A 61 -68.89 43.18 10.25
CA THR A 61 -68.12 44.28 9.64
C THR A 61 -66.68 43.84 9.34
N ARG A 62 -65.90 44.65 8.61
CA ARG A 62 -64.50 44.33 8.30
C ARG A 62 -63.65 44.20 9.57
N GLU A 63 -63.88 45.06 10.55
CA GLU A 63 -63.13 45.10 11.81
C GLU A 63 -63.47 43.90 12.71
N GLU A 64 -64.75 43.54 12.82
CA GLU A 64 -65.18 42.32 13.52
C GLU A 64 -64.66 41.05 12.83
N ALA A 65 -64.65 41.01 11.48
CA ALA A 65 -64.10 39.89 10.72
C ALA A 65 -62.58 39.75 10.88
N GLN A 66 -61.85 40.86 10.95
CA GLN A 66 -60.41 40.88 11.24
C GLN A 66 -60.14 40.38 12.66
N LEU A 67 -60.89 40.87 13.65
CA LEU A 67 -60.70 40.50 15.05
C LEU A 67 -61.14 39.05 15.34
N TRP A 68 -62.14 38.54 14.62
CA TRP A 68 -62.49 37.11 14.58
C TRP A 68 -61.35 36.27 14.00
N CYS A 69 -60.75 36.70 12.89
CA CYS A 69 -59.64 36.00 12.24
C CYS A 69 -58.38 35.94 13.13
N LEU A 70 -58.02 37.06 13.77
CA LEU A 70 -56.95 37.12 14.77
C LEU A 70 -57.22 36.19 15.96
N LYS A 71 -58.44 36.21 16.51
CA LYS A 71 -58.82 35.32 17.61
C LYS A 71 -58.69 33.84 17.21
N ARG A 72 -59.11 33.47 15.99
CA ARG A 72 -58.93 32.09 15.50
C ARG A 72 -57.45 31.72 15.38
N CYS A 73 -56.59 32.65 14.98
CA CYS A 73 -55.13 32.43 14.96
C CYS A 73 -54.49 32.32 16.36
N VAL A 74 -55.14 32.81 17.42
CA VAL A 74 -54.73 32.51 18.82
C VAL A 74 -55.18 31.11 19.23
N GLU A 75 -56.39 30.70 18.84
CA GLU A 75 -56.98 29.38 19.15
C GLU A 75 -56.32 28.20 18.41
N GLU A 76 -55.76 28.44 17.22
CA GLU A 76 -55.03 27.44 16.42
C GLU A 76 -53.53 27.47 16.75
N GLU A 77 -52.99 26.39 17.31
CA GLU A 77 -51.57 26.29 17.71
C GLU A 77 -50.62 26.56 16.54
N LEU A 78 -50.89 25.94 15.39
CA LEU A 78 -50.08 26.04 14.16
C LEU A 78 -50.28 27.36 13.39
N CYS A 79 -51.10 28.31 13.87
CA CYS A 79 -51.25 29.60 13.18
C CYS A 79 -50.18 30.59 13.63
N HIS A 80 -49.42 31.11 12.66
CA HIS A 80 -48.45 32.18 12.84
C HIS A 80 -48.81 33.45 12.08
N VAL A 81 -49.49 33.32 10.93
CA VAL A 81 -49.92 34.45 10.10
C VAL A 81 -51.40 34.34 9.75
N ALA A 82 -52.15 35.39 10.02
CA ALA A 82 -53.57 35.52 9.67
C ALA A 82 -53.75 36.62 8.61
N ASP A 83 -54.24 36.26 7.42
CA ASP A 83 -54.55 37.18 6.31
C ASP A 83 -56.06 37.28 6.09
N LEU A 84 -56.63 38.48 6.31
CA LEU A 84 -58.03 38.75 5.98
C LEU A 84 -58.14 39.42 4.61
N ARG A 85 -58.92 38.80 3.72
CA ARG A 85 -59.16 39.24 2.34
C ARG A 85 -60.59 39.64 2.10
N ASP A 86 -60.77 40.67 1.27
CA ASP A 86 -62.08 41.05 0.73
C ASP A 86 -62.29 40.35 -0.62
N GLU A 87 -62.88 39.15 -0.59
CA GLU A 87 -63.13 38.33 -1.78
C GLU A 87 -64.61 38.44 -2.21
N GLY A 88 -64.96 39.62 -2.73
CA GLY A 88 -66.24 39.88 -3.39
C GLY A 88 -67.37 40.32 -2.47
N SER A 89 -68.61 40.25 -2.95
CA SER A 89 -69.76 40.96 -2.34
C SER A 89 -70.45 40.24 -1.17
N VAL A 90 -69.96 39.08 -0.72
CA VAL A 90 -70.72 38.17 0.16
C VAL A 90 -70.01 37.84 1.48
N TYR A 91 -68.68 37.78 1.50
CA TYR A 91 -67.87 37.39 2.65
C TYR A 91 -66.50 38.08 2.63
N TYR A 92 -65.77 37.99 3.74
CA TYR A 92 -64.32 38.08 3.80
C TYR A 92 -63.76 36.65 3.88
N ALA A 93 -62.60 36.40 3.29
CA ALA A 93 -61.86 35.16 3.49
C ALA A 93 -60.80 35.39 4.58
N CYS A 94 -60.88 34.64 5.68
CA CYS A 94 -59.83 34.57 6.69
C CYS A 94 -58.96 33.37 6.38
N ILE A 95 -57.67 33.58 6.10
CA ILE A 95 -56.72 32.52 5.77
C ILE A 95 -55.63 32.48 6.85
N LEU A 96 -55.42 31.30 7.43
CA LEU A 96 -54.42 31.06 8.47
C LEU A 96 -53.27 30.22 7.90
N TYR A 97 -52.05 30.68 8.13
CA TYR A 97 -50.80 30.05 7.69
C TYR A 97 -49.87 29.77 8.90
N PRO A 98 -49.04 28.71 8.84
CA PRO A 98 -47.92 28.51 9.77
C PRO A 98 -46.79 29.53 9.53
N ASP A 99 -45.69 29.48 10.29
CA ASP A 99 -44.49 30.21 9.85
C ASP A 99 -44.01 29.62 8.52
N THR A 100 -43.76 30.52 7.58
CA THR A 100 -43.45 30.24 6.17
C THR A 100 -42.19 30.98 5.73
N ARG A 101 -41.42 31.51 6.69
CA ARG A 101 -40.09 32.08 6.47
C ARG A 101 -39.17 31.08 5.80
N VAL A 102 -38.38 31.59 4.85
CA VAL A 102 -37.28 30.88 4.22
C VAL A 102 -36.02 31.74 4.33
N CYS A 103 -34.97 31.16 4.89
CA CYS A 103 -33.61 31.72 4.95
C CYS A 103 -32.78 31.19 3.77
N GLY A 104 -31.72 31.91 3.38
CA GLY A 104 -30.83 31.49 2.29
C GLY A 104 -29.85 30.38 2.69
N ALA A 105 -29.26 29.71 1.70
CA ALA A 105 -28.24 28.67 1.91
C ALA A 105 -26.89 29.23 2.40
N TYR A 106 -26.11 28.36 3.05
CA TYR A 106 -24.91 28.70 3.84
C TYR A 106 -23.71 29.22 3.03
N ASP A 107 -23.72 29.13 1.70
CA ASP A 107 -22.63 29.54 0.79
C ASP A 107 -22.52 31.06 0.57
N LYS A 108 -23.47 31.85 1.08
CA LYS A 108 -23.52 33.32 0.99
C LYS A 108 -23.66 33.95 2.40
N PRO A 109 -23.27 35.22 2.59
CA PRO A 109 -23.02 35.76 3.94
C PRO A 109 -24.19 35.57 4.90
N LEU A 110 -23.87 35.14 6.14
CA LEU A 110 -24.74 34.64 7.23
C LEU A 110 -25.77 35.66 7.78
N ARG A 111 -26.13 36.68 7.01
CA ARG A 111 -27.10 37.75 7.34
C ARG A 111 -28.02 38.08 6.17
N GLN A 112 -28.37 37.12 5.30
CA GLN A 112 -29.55 37.28 4.44
C GLN A 112 -30.82 37.30 5.29
N ALA A 113 -31.69 38.28 5.08
CA ALA A 113 -32.96 38.39 5.79
C ALA A 113 -33.89 37.23 5.41
N CYS A 114 -34.31 36.44 6.41
CA CYS A 114 -35.30 35.39 6.24
C CYS A 114 -36.66 36.01 5.91
N SER A 115 -37.12 35.81 4.68
CA SER A 115 -38.36 36.39 4.16
C SER A 115 -39.53 35.44 4.35
N LEU A 116 -40.69 35.95 4.77
CA LEU A 116 -41.94 35.18 4.76
C LEU A 116 -42.31 34.83 3.31
N VAL A 117 -42.71 33.59 3.03
CA VAL A 117 -43.07 33.16 1.67
C VAL A 117 -44.54 32.72 1.63
N LEU A 118 -45.41 33.55 1.05
CA LEU A 118 -46.84 33.29 0.94
C LEU A 118 -47.26 33.04 -0.52
N PRO A 119 -48.29 32.22 -0.79
CA PRO A 119 -48.62 31.80 -2.15
C PRO A 119 -49.24 32.91 -3.01
N GLN A 120 -49.73 34.00 -2.39
CA GLN A 120 -50.38 35.12 -3.05
C GLN A 120 -50.16 36.40 -2.24
N ASN A 121 -50.28 37.56 -2.88
CA ASN A 121 -50.14 38.86 -2.21
C ASN A 121 -51.13 39.02 -1.04
N THR A 122 -50.72 39.76 0.00
CA THR A 122 -51.51 40.02 1.20
C THR A 122 -52.00 41.47 1.24
N HIS A 123 -53.15 41.70 1.87
CA HIS A 123 -53.77 43.03 1.96
C HIS A 123 -54.06 43.48 3.40
N THR A 124 -54.28 42.54 4.32
CA THR A 124 -54.45 42.83 5.75
C THR A 124 -53.91 41.66 6.60
N ALA A 125 -52.64 41.28 6.36
CA ALA A 125 -51.97 40.19 7.04
C ALA A 125 -51.33 40.60 8.38
N HIS A 126 -51.38 39.70 9.35
CA HIS A 126 -50.91 39.92 10.71
C HIS A 126 -50.11 38.71 11.21
N GLN A 127 -48.96 38.96 11.83
CA GLN A 127 -48.08 37.95 12.41
C GLN A 127 -48.22 37.86 13.93
N LYS A 128 -48.38 36.65 14.46
CA LYS A 128 -48.48 36.33 15.89
C LYS A 128 -47.14 36.57 16.59
N LYS A 129 -47.16 37.18 17.77
CA LYS A 129 -46.00 37.32 18.67
C LYS A 129 -45.85 36.04 19.50
N GLY A 130 -44.61 35.59 19.71
CA GLY A 130 -44.33 34.47 20.60
C GLY A 130 -44.23 34.89 22.07
N GLU A 131 -44.74 34.04 22.97
CA GLU A 131 -44.50 34.13 24.41
C GLU A 131 -43.69 32.89 24.85
N LEU A 132 -42.52 33.08 25.47
CA LEU A 132 -41.61 31.97 25.80
C LEU A 132 -42.08 31.19 27.04
N ASN A 133 -42.10 29.85 26.98
CA ASN A 133 -42.27 29.04 28.20
C ASN A 133 -41.71 27.61 28.14
N THR A 134 -40.98 27.25 29.20
CA THR A 134 -40.43 25.90 29.50
C THR A 134 -39.40 25.32 28.49
N ARG A 135 -38.95 24.08 28.68
CA ARG A 135 -37.66 23.53 28.14
C ARG A 135 -37.71 22.04 27.81
N SER A 136 -36.98 21.63 26.76
CA SER A 136 -36.45 20.27 26.59
C SER A 136 -34.95 20.18 26.95
N TYR A 137 -34.29 19.07 26.58
CA TYR A 137 -32.83 18.85 26.68
C TYR A 137 -32.30 18.31 25.34
N PHE A 138 -31.19 18.86 24.84
CA PHE A 138 -30.52 18.40 23.62
C PHE A 138 -29.22 17.62 23.93
N LEU A 139 -28.84 16.69 23.05
CA LEU A 139 -27.66 15.81 23.21
C LEU A 139 -26.56 16.16 22.18
N PRO A 140 -25.32 16.46 22.61
CA PRO A 140 -24.25 16.88 21.69
C PRO A 140 -23.70 15.70 20.87
N LEU A 141 -23.51 15.93 19.56
CA LEU A 141 -22.94 14.95 18.63
C LEU A 141 -21.39 14.94 18.60
N MET A 142 -20.72 15.91 19.21
CA MET A 142 -19.26 15.91 19.42
C MET A 142 -18.93 16.00 20.92
N ILE A 143 -17.86 15.33 21.36
CA ILE A 143 -17.54 15.13 22.79
C ILE A 143 -16.13 15.67 23.10
N ILE A 144 -15.92 16.06 24.37
CA ILE A 144 -14.63 16.36 25.05
C ILE A 144 -14.10 17.79 24.84
N SER A 145 -14.33 18.66 25.83
CA SER A 145 -13.27 19.38 26.59
C SER A 145 -13.88 20.35 27.59
N SER A 146 -13.66 20.15 28.89
CA SER A 146 -14.29 20.94 29.97
C SER A 146 -13.54 22.25 30.29
N GLN A 147 -13.53 23.20 29.35
CA GLN A 147 -13.08 24.57 29.61
C GLN A 147 -14.21 25.46 30.15
N LEU A 148 -13.89 26.30 31.14
CA LEU A 148 -14.84 27.22 31.79
C LEU A 148 -15.13 28.43 30.88
N LEU A 149 -16.21 28.34 30.11
CA LEU A 149 -16.71 29.44 29.27
C LEU A 149 -17.52 30.48 30.07
N PRO A 150 -17.62 31.73 29.56
CA PRO A 150 -18.45 32.76 30.19
C PRO A 150 -19.93 32.37 30.23
N VAL A 151 -20.59 32.66 31.35
CA VAL A 151 -22.02 32.35 31.59
C VAL A 151 -22.95 32.84 30.48
N ALA A 152 -22.63 33.98 29.85
CA ALA A 152 -23.37 34.55 28.72
C ALA A 152 -23.37 33.68 27.45
N VAL A 153 -22.41 32.77 27.28
CA VAL A 153 -22.36 31.82 26.15
C VAL A 153 -23.30 30.65 26.40
N LEU A 154 -23.38 30.13 27.62
CA LEU A 154 -24.38 29.10 27.97
C LEU A 154 -25.79 29.68 27.99
N SER A 155 -26.01 30.90 28.50
CA SER A 155 -27.37 31.48 28.52
C SER A 155 -27.96 31.68 27.12
N ARG A 156 -27.11 32.00 26.13
CA ARG A 156 -27.50 32.08 24.71
C ARG A 156 -27.67 30.70 24.07
N PHE A 157 -26.93 29.68 24.49
CA PHE A 157 -27.16 28.29 24.07
C PHE A 157 -28.53 27.79 24.56
N PHE A 158 -28.85 27.97 25.85
CA PHE A 158 -30.17 27.68 26.43
C PHE A 158 -31.31 28.55 25.86
N GLU A 159 -31.02 29.60 25.09
CA GLU A 159 -32.01 30.36 24.31
C GLU A 159 -32.15 29.80 22.89
N CYS A 160 -31.08 29.23 22.33
CA CYS A 160 -31.11 28.53 21.06
C CYS A 160 -31.91 27.23 21.12
N GLU A 161 -31.68 26.41 22.16
CA GLU A 161 -32.47 25.19 22.44
C GLU A 161 -33.98 25.51 22.50
N ARG A 162 -34.37 26.54 23.27
CA ARG A 162 -35.77 26.96 23.38
C ARG A 162 -36.39 27.46 22.07
N ARG A 163 -35.61 28.11 21.19
CA ARG A 163 -36.11 28.50 19.86
C ARG A 163 -36.39 27.31 18.94
N CYS A 164 -35.76 26.17 19.20
CA CYS A 164 -36.09 24.91 18.52
C CYS A 164 -37.25 24.18 19.21
N ASP A 165 -37.35 24.22 20.55
CA ASP A 165 -38.52 23.72 21.29
C ASP A 165 -39.82 24.42 20.88
N GLU A 166 -39.76 25.73 20.60
CA GLU A 166 -40.90 26.57 20.19
C GLU A 166 -41.26 26.45 18.69
N ASP A 167 -40.43 25.78 17.87
CA ASP A 167 -40.66 25.55 16.43
C ASP A 167 -40.98 24.07 16.16
N PRO A 168 -42.25 23.70 15.88
CA PRO A 168 -42.63 22.31 15.65
C PRO A 168 -42.09 21.70 14.35
N CYS A 169 -41.47 22.51 13.48
CA CYS A 169 -40.73 22.05 12.30
C CYS A 169 -39.22 21.96 12.54
N CYS A 170 -38.71 22.41 13.69
CA CYS A 170 -37.30 22.32 14.03
C CYS A 170 -36.88 20.86 14.23
N ARG A 171 -35.85 20.46 13.50
CA ARG A 171 -35.14 19.19 13.63
C ARG A 171 -33.83 19.34 14.40
N GLY A 172 -33.27 20.55 14.41
CA GLY A 172 -31.95 20.78 14.96
C GLY A 172 -31.60 22.23 15.24
N ILE A 173 -30.51 22.43 15.99
CA ILE A 173 -29.85 23.73 16.14
C ILE A 173 -28.43 23.69 15.61
N GLY A 174 -28.01 24.78 15.00
CA GLY A 174 -26.62 25.12 14.74
C GLY A 174 -26.20 26.24 15.66
N TYR A 175 -25.47 25.93 16.73
CA TYR A 175 -24.87 26.94 17.61
C TYR A 175 -23.42 27.12 17.20
N VAL A 176 -23.09 28.24 16.56
CA VAL A 176 -21.83 28.40 15.83
C VAL A 176 -21.24 29.80 15.93
N ARG A 177 -19.96 29.94 15.61
CA ARG A 177 -19.25 31.23 15.60
C ARG A 177 -18.68 31.55 14.23
N ASP A 178 -19.01 32.71 13.69
CA ASP A 178 -18.41 33.25 12.46
C ASP A 178 -16.97 33.71 12.76
N ILE A 179 -16.00 33.32 11.94
CA ILE A 179 -14.59 33.73 12.11
C ILE A 179 -14.40 35.20 11.67
N GLY A 180 -15.28 35.73 10.81
CA GLY A 180 -15.27 37.12 10.33
C GLY A 180 -16.06 38.12 11.19
N ALA A 181 -16.87 37.66 12.15
CA ALA A 181 -17.69 38.53 13.00
C ALA A 181 -17.72 38.03 14.46
N SER A 182 -17.53 38.93 15.43
CA SER A 182 -17.33 38.54 16.85
C SER A 182 -18.54 37.92 17.56
N ASP A 183 -19.69 37.84 16.88
CA ASP A 183 -20.96 37.32 17.40
C ASP A 183 -21.04 35.79 17.39
N VAL A 184 -21.91 35.25 18.25
CA VAL A 184 -22.35 33.86 18.23
C VAL A 184 -23.70 33.80 17.53
N LEU A 185 -23.83 32.87 16.58
CA LEU A 185 -25.05 32.62 15.83
C LEU A 185 -25.79 31.40 16.38
N CYS A 186 -27.11 31.53 16.45
CA CYS A 186 -28.04 30.43 16.68
C CYS A 186 -28.89 30.29 15.41
N LEU A 187 -28.90 29.10 14.84
CA LEU A 187 -29.63 28.75 13.64
C LEU A 187 -30.58 27.59 14.00
N THR A 188 -31.89 27.76 13.80
CA THR A 188 -32.83 26.62 13.84
C THR A 188 -32.85 25.95 12.47
N LEU A 189 -32.97 24.63 12.46
CA LEU A 189 -32.73 23.79 11.29
C LEU A 189 -33.95 22.91 11.03
N ASN A 190 -34.50 23.00 9.82
CA ASN A 190 -35.59 22.15 9.34
C ASN A 190 -35.10 20.78 8.81
N SER A 191 -33.79 20.64 8.59
CA SER A 191 -33.05 19.40 8.35
C SER A 191 -31.56 19.68 8.55
N LEU A 192 -30.78 18.66 8.93
CA LEU A 192 -29.31 18.72 8.96
C LEU A 192 -28.65 18.01 7.77
N GLY A 193 -29.34 17.07 7.14
CA GLY A 193 -28.88 16.39 5.93
C GLY A 193 -27.72 15.41 6.17
N ILE A 194 -26.55 15.74 5.63
CA ILE A 194 -25.39 14.84 5.49
C ILE A 194 -24.27 15.29 6.45
N GLN A 195 -23.84 14.41 7.35
CA GLN A 195 -22.75 14.69 8.30
C GLN A 195 -21.47 13.93 7.91
N THR A 196 -20.43 14.68 7.54
CA THR A 196 -19.10 14.17 7.17
C THR A 196 -18.03 14.65 8.17
N CYS A 197 -16.79 14.16 8.01
CA CYS A 197 -15.60 14.74 8.66
C CYS A 197 -15.53 14.67 10.19
N GLY A 198 -16.11 13.64 10.82
CA GLY A 198 -16.08 13.46 12.28
C GLY A 198 -14.66 13.48 12.91
N GLU A 199 -14.56 13.95 14.15
CA GLU A 199 -13.32 14.02 14.93
C GLU A 199 -13.06 12.72 15.73
N ASP A 200 -13.08 11.56 15.06
CA ASP A 200 -12.57 10.31 15.66
C ASP A 200 -11.07 10.14 15.37
N ASP A 201 -10.26 10.30 16.42
CA ASP A 201 -8.79 10.12 16.47
C ASP A 201 -8.30 8.77 15.91
N ARG A 202 -9.19 7.77 15.75
CA ARG A 202 -8.87 6.45 15.20
C ARG A 202 -8.75 6.45 13.67
N THR A 203 -9.39 7.40 12.98
CA THR A 203 -9.46 7.44 11.52
C THR A 203 -8.17 8.00 10.90
N LYS A 204 -7.50 7.19 10.05
CA LYS A 204 -6.27 7.59 9.34
C LYS A 204 -6.42 7.82 7.84
N TRP A 205 -7.62 7.62 7.32
CA TRP A 205 -7.97 7.76 5.91
C TRP A 205 -9.28 8.55 5.82
N ARG A 206 -9.38 9.44 4.83
CA ARG A 206 -10.56 10.29 4.61
C ARG A 206 -10.82 10.39 3.11
N VAL A 207 -12.10 10.35 2.72
CA VAL A 207 -12.58 10.49 1.34
C VAL A 207 -13.14 11.90 1.10
N GLN A 208 -13.50 12.61 2.17
CA GLN A 208 -14.13 13.95 2.13
C GLN A 208 -13.11 15.08 2.36
N ASP A 209 -13.33 16.24 1.72
CA ASP A 209 -12.56 17.45 2.01
C ASP A 209 -13.03 18.08 3.34
N CYS A 210 -12.20 17.96 4.36
CA CYS A 210 -12.44 18.48 5.70
C CYS A 210 -11.71 19.82 5.96
N SER A 211 -11.39 20.58 4.91
CA SER A 211 -10.76 21.90 5.03
C SER A 211 -11.61 22.87 5.89
N PRO A 212 -11.00 23.67 6.78
CA PRO A 212 -11.74 24.49 7.74
C PRO A 212 -12.57 25.58 7.04
N SER A 213 -13.89 25.47 7.19
CA SER A 213 -14.83 26.51 6.75
C SER A 213 -14.70 27.80 7.58
N LYS A 214 -15.42 28.86 7.20
CA LYS A 214 -15.39 30.18 7.88
C LYS A 214 -16.08 30.20 9.26
N VAL A 215 -16.42 29.03 9.80
CA VAL A 215 -17.27 28.86 10.98
C VAL A 215 -16.59 27.91 11.96
N GLN A 216 -16.51 28.31 13.24
CA GLN A 216 -15.86 27.52 14.28
C GLN A 216 -16.89 26.64 15.04
N THR A 217 -16.65 25.33 15.05
CA THR A 217 -17.51 24.30 15.67
C THR A 217 -16.82 23.45 16.75
N GLY A 218 -15.50 23.21 16.65
CA GLY A 218 -14.72 22.32 17.54
C GLY A 218 -14.47 22.83 18.97
N LEU A 219 -15.44 23.49 19.60
CA LEU A 219 -15.40 23.93 21.00
C LEU A 219 -16.82 23.87 21.59
N TYR A 220 -17.07 22.98 22.56
CA TYR A 220 -18.34 22.93 23.28
C TYR A 220 -18.68 24.31 23.90
N PRO A 221 -19.93 24.84 23.79
CA PRO A 221 -21.14 24.18 23.30
C PRO A 221 -21.48 24.49 21.82
N PHE A 222 -20.51 24.83 20.97
CA PHE A 222 -20.75 24.96 19.54
C PHE A 222 -20.93 23.58 18.88
N GLY A 223 -21.87 23.43 17.94
CA GLY A 223 -22.24 22.13 17.37
C GLY A 223 -23.61 22.07 16.67
N TRP A 224 -24.00 20.84 16.28
CA TRP A 224 -25.19 20.47 15.49
C TRP A 224 -25.97 19.29 16.16
N TYR A 225 -27.32 19.18 16.00
CA TYR A 225 -28.30 18.33 16.76
C TYR A 225 -29.58 18.00 15.88
N GLU A 226 -30.39 16.88 15.95
CA GLU A 226 -31.10 16.32 14.71
C GLU A 226 -32.50 15.48 14.71
N LYS A 227 -33.32 15.35 13.57
CA LYS A 227 -34.62 14.52 13.34
C LYS A 227 -35.39 14.45 11.90
N PRO A 228 -36.03 13.32 11.37
CA PRO A 228 -36.44 12.81 9.94
C PRO A 228 -37.00 13.59 8.62
N GLY A 229 -36.92 13.27 7.24
CA GLY A 229 -36.29 12.27 6.20
C GLY A 229 -36.47 12.59 4.59
N MET A 230 -36.06 12.02 3.36
CA MET A 230 -35.11 11.06 2.55
C MET A 230 -34.33 11.69 1.30
N PHE A 231 -33.46 10.96 0.51
CA PHE A 231 -33.71 10.42 -0.91
C PHE A 231 -32.55 9.57 -1.61
N ASN A 232 -32.57 9.25 -2.94
CA ASN A 232 -32.17 7.96 -3.69
C ASN A 232 -31.18 8.08 -4.93
N LEU A 233 -30.60 7.11 -5.72
CA LEU A 233 -30.73 5.63 -6.05
C LEU A 233 -29.50 4.95 -6.85
N ASN A 234 -29.17 3.64 -6.63
CA ASN A 234 -28.39 2.54 -7.35
C ASN A 234 -26.92 2.64 -7.90
N ASP A 235 -25.98 1.72 -7.54
CA ASP A 235 -24.83 1.24 -8.43
C ASP A 235 -23.97 -0.04 -7.99
N TRP A 236 -24.31 -0.83 -6.94
CA TRP A 236 -23.35 -1.77 -6.29
C TRP A 236 -23.82 -3.21 -6.05
N LYS A 237 -22.89 -4.13 -5.71
CA LYS A 237 -23.16 -5.53 -5.36
C LYS A 237 -23.17 -5.77 -3.85
N LEU A 238 -24.29 -6.28 -3.32
CA LEU A 238 -24.40 -6.77 -1.94
C LEU A 238 -23.57 -8.05 -1.73
N LEU A 239 -22.83 -8.11 -0.62
CA LEU A 239 -22.10 -9.28 -0.13
C LEU A 239 -22.88 -10.00 0.98
N ASN A 240 -22.58 -11.28 1.17
CA ASN A 240 -23.09 -12.07 2.28
C ASN A 240 -22.22 -11.83 3.54
N ALA A 241 -22.81 -11.82 4.73
CA ALA A 241 -22.08 -11.66 6.00
C ALA A 241 -20.93 -12.68 6.19
N SER A 242 -21.02 -13.85 5.56
CA SER A 242 -19.92 -14.85 5.50
C SER A 242 -18.69 -14.43 4.65
N SER A 243 -18.74 -13.29 3.96
CA SER A 243 -17.63 -12.74 3.16
C SER A 243 -16.82 -11.66 3.91
N VAL A 244 -17.08 -11.48 5.22
CA VAL A 244 -16.53 -10.40 6.04
C VAL A 244 -16.00 -10.96 7.36
N LEU A 245 -14.90 -10.38 7.85
CA LEU A 245 -14.32 -10.70 9.15
C LEU A 245 -14.08 -9.40 9.94
N VAL A 246 -14.59 -9.35 11.17
CA VAL A 246 -14.44 -8.18 12.04
C VAL A 246 -13.09 -8.24 12.77
N ASP A 247 -12.29 -7.19 12.62
CA ASP A 247 -10.99 -6.95 13.25
C ASP A 247 -10.91 -5.48 13.69
N SER A 248 -11.12 -5.23 14.99
CA SER A 248 -11.12 -3.88 15.56
C SER A 248 -9.74 -3.21 15.65
N SER A 249 -8.72 -3.77 15.01
CA SER A 249 -7.43 -3.10 14.75
C SER A 249 -7.39 -2.33 13.41
N VAL A 250 -8.37 -2.52 12.53
CA VAL A 250 -8.51 -1.75 11.28
C VAL A 250 -8.73 -0.27 11.61
N SER A 251 -7.91 0.63 11.03
CA SER A 251 -7.96 2.09 11.23
C SER A 251 -7.99 2.89 9.93
N THR A 252 -8.15 2.19 8.80
CA THR A 252 -8.30 2.72 7.45
C THR A 252 -9.77 2.62 7.03
N PHE A 253 -10.58 3.53 7.53
CA PHE A 253 -11.99 3.70 7.19
C PHE A 253 -12.39 5.16 7.38
N ASP A 254 -13.46 5.58 6.73
CA ASP A 254 -14.11 6.89 6.90
C ASP A 254 -15.58 6.66 7.26
N ILE A 255 -16.22 7.60 7.95
CA ILE A 255 -17.61 7.47 8.41
C ILE A 255 -18.42 8.69 7.97
N VAL A 256 -19.51 8.43 7.25
CA VAL A 256 -20.58 9.41 7.05
C VAL A 256 -21.77 9.00 7.92
N HIS A 257 -22.26 9.94 8.73
CA HIS A 257 -23.56 9.82 9.38
C HIS A 257 -24.58 10.54 8.52
N ILE A 258 -25.62 9.83 8.11
CA ILE A 258 -26.70 10.42 7.36
C ILE A 258 -27.92 10.35 8.23
N SER A 259 -28.46 11.52 8.52
CA SER A 259 -29.60 11.58 9.40
C SER A 259 -30.71 10.71 8.85
N ARG A 260 -31.50 10.16 9.77
CA ARG A 260 -32.83 9.72 9.39
C ARG A 260 -33.67 10.90 8.86
N ASP A 261 -33.18 12.15 8.94
CA ASP A 261 -33.68 13.41 8.35
C ASP A 261 -33.36 13.80 6.94
N ILE A 262 -32.54 12.96 6.34
CA ILE A 262 -32.78 12.56 4.97
C ILE A 262 -32.92 11.04 4.91
N ALA A 263 -33.85 10.42 5.68
CA ALA A 263 -34.39 9.06 5.46
C ALA A 263 -35.95 8.72 5.61
N GLU A 264 -36.83 9.05 4.62
CA GLU A 264 -38.20 8.49 4.33
C GLU A 264 -38.33 7.12 3.54
N GLU A 265 -37.76 6.90 2.34
CA GLU A 265 -37.72 5.63 1.54
C GLU A 265 -36.39 4.83 1.63
N LEU A 266 -36.34 3.69 2.34
CA LEU A 266 -35.14 2.93 2.74
C LEU A 266 -33.99 2.76 1.70
N ASP A 267 -34.28 2.52 0.43
CA ASP A 267 -33.30 2.47 -0.68
C ASP A 267 -32.45 3.75 -0.80
N GLY A 268 -33.03 4.88 -0.42
CA GLY A 268 -32.49 6.23 -0.54
C GLY A 268 -31.05 6.41 -0.06
N VAL A 269 -30.87 6.35 1.25
CA VAL A 269 -29.61 6.68 1.92
C VAL A 269 -28.54 5.63 1.71
N ARG A 270 -28.93 4.36 1.48
CA ARG A 270 -28.01 3.36 0.93
C ARG A 270 -27.34 3.95 -0.29
N ASP A 271 -28.15 4.44 -1.23
CA ASP A 271 -27.68 4.82 -2.55
C ASP A 271 -27.00 6.19 -2.60
N TRP A 272 -27.29 7.11 -1.67
CA TRP A 272 -26.40 8.26 -1.44
C TRP A 272 -25.00 7.77 -1.03
N CYS A 273 -24.90 6.84 -0.08
CA CYS A 273 -23.62 6.34 0.40
C CYS A 273 -22.86 5.53 -0.66
N LEU A 274 -23.58 4.89 -1.59
CA LEU A 274 -23.00 4.25 -2.78
C LEU A 274 -22.35 5.25 -3.76
N ALA A 275 -22.62 6.56 -3.68
CA ALA A 275 -22.01 7.54 -4.57
C ALA A 275 -20.51 7.81 -4.27
N GLY A 276 -20.01 7.40 -3.10
CA GLY A 276 -18.63 7.69 -2.66
C GLY A 276 -17.52 6.95 -3.42
N GLU A 277 -16.30 7.50 -3.41
CA GLU A 277 -15.08 6.85 -3.92
C GLU A 277 -14.44 5.87 -2.92
N SER A 278 -15.22 4.90 -2.43
CA SER A 278 -14.70 3.77 -1.65
C SER A 278 -14.80 2.44 -2.41
N ALA A 279 -14.07 1.42 -1.96
CA ALA A 279 -14.12 0.09 -2.56
C ALA A 279 -15.22 -0.77 -1.92
N LEU A 280 -15.38 -0.65 -0.59
CA LEU A 280 -16.50 -1.19 0.15
C LEU A 280 -17.25 -0.10 0.90
N LEU A 281 -18.52 -0.38 1.15
CA LEU A 281 -19.42 0.42 1.96
C LEU A 281 -20.21 -0.50 2.89
N PHE A 282 -20.22 -0.15 4.17
CA PHE A 282 -20.94 -0.84 5.23
C PHE A 282 -22.10 0.06 5.68
N LEU A 283 -23.32 -0.47 5.62
CA LEU A 283 -24.54 0.21 6.06
C LEU A 283 -25.08 -0.41 7.36
N SER A 284 -25.19 0.43 8.39
CA SER A 284 -25.76 0.07 9.69
C SER A 284 -26.90 1.03 10.04
N PHE A 285 -28.09 0.48 10.26
CA PHE A 285 -29.28 1.27 10.61
C PHE A 285 -29.36 1.47 12.13
N LEU A 286 -29.20 2.71 12.58
CA LEU A 286 -29.35 3.11 13.99
C LEU A 286 -30.71 3.80 14.17
N GLU A 287 -31.18 3.94 15.41
CA GLU A 287 -32.54 4.46 15.68
C GLU A 287 -32.75 5.88 15.10
N ALA A 288 -31.73 6.74 15.18
CA ALA A 288 -31.76 8.15 14.77
C ALA A 288 -31.10 8.45 13.40
N ALA A 289 -30.25 7.57 12.88
CA ALA A 289 -29.43 7.82 11.69
C ALA A 289 -29.04 6.53 10.96
N VAL A 290 -28.72 6.63 9.67
CA VAL A 290 -28.00 5.58 8.95
C VAL A 290 -26.50 5.88 9.06
N ARG A 291 -25.71 4.90 9.48
CA ARG A 291 -24.26 5.01 9.50
C ARG A 291 -23.69 4.31 8.27
N CYS A 292 -22.88 5.05 7.53
CA CYS A 292 -22.23 4.60 6.31
C CYS A 292 -20.72 4.60 6.51
N VAL A 293 -20.14 3.43 6.72
CA VAL A 293 -18.69 3.27 6.93
C VAL A 293 -18.05 2.87 5.61
N MET A 294 -17.17 3.73 5.11
CA MET A 294 -16.45 3.57 3.85
C MET A 294 -15.10 2.93 4.10
N TYR A 295 -14.77 1.88 3.35
CA TYR A 295 -13.48 1.19 3.44
C TYR A 295 -12.74 1.25 2.08
N PRO A 296 -11.40 1.32 2.09
CA PRO A 296 -10.59 1.00 0.92
C PRO A 296 -10.68 -0.51 0.63
N ASP A 297 -9.90 -1.02 -0.32
CA ASP A 297 -9.91 -2.45 -0.62
C ASP A 297 -9.21 -3.27 0.49
N THR A 298 -10.00 -3.78 1.44
CA THR A 298 -9.56 -4.54 2.62
C THR A 298 -9.63 -6.07 2.42
N HIS A 299 -9.64 -6.58 1.19
CA HIS A 299 -9.72 -8.03 0.96
C HIS A 299 -8.45 -8.78 1.39
N ILE A 300 -8.67 -9.96 1.99
CA ILE A 300 -7.64 -10.91 2.38
C ILE A 300 -8.05 -12.30 1.90
N CYS A 301 -7.26 -12.83 0.97
CA CYS A 301 -7.46 -14.16 0.40
C CYS A 301 -6.76 -15.22 1.24
N LEU A 302 -7.54 -16.03 1.98
CA LEU A 302 -7.03 -17.08 2.85
C LEU A 302 -6.64 -18.32 2.01
N PRO A 303 -5.37 -18.78 2.02
CA PRO A 303 -4.94 -19.90 1.19
C PRO A 303 -5.44 -21.24 1.75
N SER A 304 -6.45 -21.84 1.10
CA SER A 304 -6.84 -23.24 1.33
C SER A 304 -6.39 -24.14 0.18
N SER A 305 -6.37 -25.46 0.42
CA SER A 305 -5.98 -26.46 -0.57
C SER A 305 -7.02 -26.71 -1.68
N SER A 306 -8.18 -26.05 -1.63
CA SER A 306 -9.28 -26.23 -2.59
C SER A 306 -9.91 -24.93 -3.10
N SER A 307 -9.51 -23.76 -2.57
CA SER A 307 -9.90 -22.40 -2.99
C SER A 307 -9.19 -21.34 -2.14
N GLN A 308 -9.04 -20.13 -2.65
CA GLN A 308 -8.77 -18.92 -1.87
C GLN A 308 -10.08 -18.42 -1.26
N HIS A 309 -10.28 -18.61 0.04
CA HIS A 309 -11.43 -18.00 0.71
C HIS A 309 -11.12 -16.53 1.01
N CYS A 310 -11.49 -15.64 0.09
CA CYS A 310 -11.30 -14.21 0.26
C CYS A 310 -12.40 -13.59 1.11
N VAL A 311 -12.01 -12.90 2.18
CA VAL A 311 -12.90 -12.14 3.08
C VAL A 311 -12.41 -10.69 3.18
N PHE A 312 -13.33 -9.76 3.44
CA PHE A 312 -12.98 -8.36 3.69
C PHE A 312 -12.85 -8.09 5.19
N LEU A 313 -11.84 -7.31 5.60
CA LEU A 313 -11.74 -6.86 7.00
C LEU A 313 -12.49 -5.56 7.24
N THR A 314 -13.16 -5.46 8.38
CA THR A 314 -13.76 -4.24 8.91
C THR A 314 -13.59 -4.09 10.42
N GLU A 315 -13.67 -2.86 10.92
CA GLU A 315 -13.56 -2.56 12.36
C GLU A 315 -14.78 -3.07 13.14
N GLU A 316 -15.96 -3.02 12.52
CA GLU A 316 -17.25 -3.44 13.08
C GLU A 316 -18.09 -4.29 12.09
N PRO A 317 -19.08 -5.06 12.58
CA PRO A 317 -20.09 -5.69 11.72
C PRO A 317 -21.14 -4.67 11.25
N ALA A 318 -21.65 -4.85 10.04
CA ALA A 318 -22.81 -4.11 9.51
C ALA A 318 -23.91 -5.06 9.01
N GLU A 319 -25.12 -4.53 8.86
CA GLU A 319 -26.29 -5.30 8.39
C GLU A 319 -26.24 -5.52 6.87
N TYR A 320 -25.75 -4.52 6.12
CA TYR A 320 -25.57 -4.60 4.66
C TYR A 320 -24.15 -4.19 4.28
N VAL A 321 -23.56 -4.96 3.36
CA VAL A 321 -22.19 -4.75 2.89
C VAL A 321 -22.18 -4.71 1.38
N TYR A 322 -21.77 -3.58 0.81
CA TYR A 322 -21.72 -3.35 -0.62
C TYR A 322 -20.26 -3.32 -1.10
N LEU A 323 -19.99 -4.00 -2.21
CA LEU A 323 -18.73 -3.99 -2.93
C LEU A 323 -18.92 -3.25 -4.27
N LYS A 324 -18.04 -2.29 -4.56
CA LYS A 324 -18.13 -1.46 -5.77
C LYS A 324 -17.72 -2.28 -7.00
N THR A 325 -18.69 -2.76 -7.76
CA THR A 325 -18.49 -3.67 -8.90
C THR A 325 -17.98 -3.01 -10.19
N VAL A 326 -17.29 -1.88 -10.09
CA VAL A 326 -16.60 -1.26 -11.23
C VAL A 326 -15.36 -2.10 -11.57
N LEU A 327 -15.58 -3.12 -12.39
CA LEU A 327 -14.55 -3.74 -13.22
C LEU A 327 -13.96 -2.64 -14.10
N LYS A 328 -12.86 -2.01 -13.64
CA LYS A 328 -12.05 -1.15 -14.50
C LYS A 328 -11.63 -1.99 -15.70
N PRO A 329 -11.77 -1.48 -16.95
CA PRO A 329 -11.41 -2.25 -18.12
C PRO A 329 -9.94 -2.67 -18.02
N GLU A 330 -9.68 -3.96 -18.13
CA GLU A 330 -8.35 -4.52 -17.89
C GLU A 330 -7.34 -3.88 -18.84
N GLN A 331 -6.38 -3.16 -18.26
CA GLN A 331 -5.57 -2.20 -18.99
C GLN A 331 -4.50 -2.91 -19.82
N THR A 332 -4.92 -3.44 -20.97
CA THR A 332 -4.09 -4.15 -21.97
C THR A 332 -3.26 -3.22 -22.87
N SER A 333 -3.29 -1.91 -22.62
CA SER A 333 -2.39 -0.95 -23.27
C SER A 333 -2.02 0.19 -22.33
N VAL A 334 -0.74 0.55 -22.28
CA VAL A 334 -0.20 1.62 -21.43
C VAL A 334 0.63 2.57 -22.29
N SER A 335 0.26 3.84 -22.31
CA SER A 335 1.01 4.87 -23.05
C SER A 335 2.09 5.46 -22.16
N ILE A 336 3.35 5.24 -22.52
CA ILE A 336 4.53 5.75 -21.83
C ILE A 336 4.90 7.12 -22.43
N PRO A 337 4.94 8.21 -21.63
CA PRO A 337 5.35 9.53 -22.11
C PRO A 337 6.72 9.52 -22.79
N GLY A 338 6.85 10.28 -23.88
CA GLY A 338 8.10 10.37 -24.64
C GLY A 338 8.44 9.17 -25.54
N HIS A 339 7.78 8.02 -25.37
CA HIS A 339 8.10 6.78 -26.09
C HIS A 339 6.98 6.29 -27.01
N GLY A 340 5.92 5.69 -26.46
CA GLY A 340 4.95 4.94 -27.25
C GLY A 340 3.95 4.18 -26.39
N THR A 341 3.31 3.17 -26.98
CA THR A 341 2.28 2.37 -26.31
C THR A 341 2.76 0.93 -26.14
N LEU A 342 2.94 0.53 -24.88
CA LEU A 342 3.16 -0.86 -24.53
C LEU A 342 1.83 -1.63 -24.67
N LEU A 343 1.88 -2.76 -25.38
CA LEU A 343 0.75 -3.66 -25.55
C LEU A 343 0.92 -4.82 -24.57
N GLY A 344 -0.12 -5.07 -23.78
CA GLY A 344 -0.14 -6.09 -22.73
C GLY A 344 -1.00 -7.28 -23.10
N GLU A 345 -0.55 -8.48 -22.76
CA GLU A 345 -1.29 -9.72 -22.97
C GLU A 345 -2.03 -10.12 -21.69
N ASN A 346 -3.35 -10.32 -21.75
CA ASN A 346 -4.11 -10.79 -20.60
C ASN A 346 -4.07 -12.33 -20.50
N LYS A 347 -3.79 -12.87 -19.30
CA LYS A 347 -3.80 -14.30 -19.01
C LYS A 347 -4.51 -14.61 -17.70
N VAL A 348 -5.40 -15.60 -17.74
CA VAL A 348 -6.02 -16.17 -16.55
C VAL A 348 -5.07 -17.18 -15.90
N LYS A 349 -4.89 -17.07 -14.60
CA LYS A 349 -4.09 -17.96 -13.75
C LYS A 349 -5.01 -18.75 -12.82
N LEU A 350 -4.78 -20.06 -12.75
CA LEU A 350 -5.51 -20.96 -11.85
C LEU A 350 -4.74 -21.10 -10.53
N ILE A 351 -5.38 -20.76 -9.43
CA ILE A 351 -4.79 -20.79 -8.08
C ILE A 351 -5.69 -21.64 -7.19
N GLY A 352 -5.39 -22.94 -7.12
CA GLY A 352 -6.30 -23.92 -6.53
C GLY A 352 -7.49 -24.16 -7.47
N THR A 353 -8.64 -23.59 -7.15
CA THR A 353 -9.84 -23.59 -8.02
C THR A 353 -10.21 -22.21 -8.55
N ASP A 354 -9.62 -21.14 -8.03
CA ASP A 354 -9.94 -19.79 -8.46
C ASP A 354 -9.21 -19.42 -9.75
N SER A 355 -9.91 -18.62 -10.57
CA SER A 355 -9.34 -17.97 -11.74
C SER A 355 -9.06 -16.51 -11.41
N LYS A 356 -7.81 -16.07 -11.57
CA LYS A 356 -7.41 -14.67 -11.45
C LYS A 356 -6.77 -14.18 -12.74
N SER A 357 -7.21 -13.02 -13.20
CA SER A 357 -6.67 -12.34 -14.37
C SER A 357 -5.37 -11.60 -14.04
N VAL A 358 -4.39 -11.67 -14.94
CA VAL A 358 -3.15 -10.89 -14.88
C VAL A 358 -2.80 -10.39 -16.28
N THR A 359 -2.52 -9.09 -16.41
CA THR A 359 -2.00 -8.49 -17.65
C THR A 359 -0.47 -8.46 -17.62
N TYR A 360 0.13 -8.89 -18.72
CA TYR A 360 1.57 -9.06 -18.91
C TYR A 360 2.12 -7.98 -19.85
N PHE A 361 3.11 -7.22 -19.40
CA PHE A 361 3.95 -6.39 -20.28
C PHE A 361 5.37 -6.94 -20.25
N LEU A 362 5.75 -7.69 -21.29
CA LEU A 362 7.03 -8.41 -21.33
C LEU A 362 8.08 -7.66 -22.15
N GLY A 363 9.33 -7.77 -21.72
CA GLY A 363 10.48 -7.21 -22.43
C GLY A 363 10.42 -5.68 -22.61
N VAL A 364 9.96 -4.94 -21.60
CA VAL A 364 9.85 -3.46 -21.63
C VAL A 364 11.24 -2.84 -21.46
N PRO A 365 11.79 -2.09 -22.44
CA PRO A 365 13.14 -1.53 -22.34
C PRO A 365 13.19 -0.38 -21.32
N TYR A 366 14.06 -0.51 -20.32
CA TYR A 366 14.36 0.59 -19.38
C TYR A 366 15.64 1.35 -19.76
N ALA A 367 16.51 0.75 -20.57
CA ALA A 367 17.72 1.38 -21.10
C ALA A 367 17.97 0.96 -22.56
N ARG A 368 18.85 1.68 -23.27
CA ARG A 368 19.34 1.30 -24.60
C ARG A 368 20.16 0.00 -24.54
N PRO A 369 20.12 -0.86 -25.58
CA PRO A 369 20.95 -2.06 -25.69
C PRO A 369 22.45 -1.76 -25.47
N PRO A 370 23.12 -2.41 -24.49
CA PRO A 370 24.51 -2.08 -24.10
C PRO A 370 25.55 -2.72 -25.04
N ILE A 371 25.31 -2.67 -26.34
CA ILE A 371 26.07 -3.36 -27.39
C ILE A 371 27.11 -2.46 -28.07
N GLY A 372 28.15 -3.07 -28.63
CA GLY A 372 29.20 -2.36 -29.39
C GLY A 372 29.87 -1.25 -28.56
N GLN A 373 29.67 0.01 -28.96
CA GLN A 373 30.25 1.16 -28.23
C GLN A 373 29.54 1.48 -26.90
N LEU A 374 28.40 0.85 -26.59
CA LEU A 374 27.76 0.91 -25.27
C LEU A 374 28.18 -0.25 -24.34
N ARG A 375 28.96 -1.22 -24.84
CA ARG A 375 29.55 -2.28 -24.01
C ARG A 375 30.57 -1.68 -23.04
N PHE A 376 30.54 -2.10 -21.78
CA PHE A 376 31.34 -1.52 -20.68
C PHE A 376 31.13 0.00 -20.55
N SER A 377 29.87 0.42 -20.43
CA SER A 377 29.49 1.81 -20.18
C SER A 377 28.16 1.88 -19.42
N ALA A 378 27.94 3.00 -18.73
CA ALA A 378 26.72 3.28 -18.00
C ALA A 378 25.47 3.12 -18.90
N PRO A 379 24.35 2.55 -18.39
CA PRO A 379 23.10 2.49 -19.15
C PRO A 379 22.70 3.87 -19.63
N GLN A 380 22.24 3.94 -20.88
CA GLN A 380 21.69 5.16 -21.47
C GLN A 380 20.17 5.04 -21.48
N PRO A 381 19.41 6.15 -21.33
CA PRO A 381 17.96 6.14 -21.42
C PRO A 381 17.46 5.35 -22.64
N ALA A 382 16.38 4.60 -22.48
CA ALA A 382 15.78 3.83 -23.56
C ALA A 382 15.41 4.73 -24.75
N ASP A 383 15.45 4.17 -25.95
CA ASP A 383 15.13 4.90 -27.19
C ASP A 383 14.34 3.99 -28.11
N TRP A 384 13.02 4.00 -27.91
CA TRP A 384 12.04 3.22 -28.65
C TRP A 384 10.80 4.08 -28.86
N THR A 385 10.09 3.82 -29.95
CA THR A 385 8.81 4.46 -30.29
C THR A 385 7.86 3.43 -30.92
N GLY A 386 6.55 3.68 -30.86
CA GLY A 386 5.53 2.76 -31.36
C GLY A 386 5.18 1.65 -30.37
N SER A 387 5.12 0.41 -30.84
CA SER A 387 4.77 -0.79 -30.07
C SER A 387 5.95 -1.77 -29.99
N TRP A 388 6.36 -2.14 -28.78
CA TRP A 388 7.53 -3.00 -28.55
C TRP A 388 7.15 -4.49 -28.38
N ASN A 389 8.09 -5.41 -28.61
CA ASN A 389 7.94 -6.85 -28.41
C ASN A 389 9.19 -7.43 -27.71
N ALA A 390 9.02 -8.51 -26.96
CA ALA A 390 9.95 -8.96 -25.94
C ALA A 390 11.26 -9.60 -26.46
N THR A 391 12.24 -9.62 -25.56
CA THR A 391 13.69 -9.79 -25.80
C THR A 391 14.32 -10.78 -24.80
N PRO A 392 15.55 -11.29 -25.06
CA PRO A 392 16.18 -12.32 -24.24
C PRO A 392 16.75 -11.84 -22.89
N SER A 393 17.21 -12.79 -22.06
CA SER A 393 17.88 -12.54 -20.78
C SER A 393 19.35 -12.12 -20.95
N CYS A 394 20.00 -11.63 -19.89
CA CYS A 394 21.43 -11.28 -19.97
C CYS A 394 22.33 -12.52 -20.07
N LEU A 395 23.42 -12.43 -20.86
CA LEU A 395 24.47 -13.44 -20.96
C LEU A 395 25.15 -13.73 -19.62
N GLN A 396 25.26 -15.02 -19.26
CA GLN A 396 25.85 -15.48 -18.01
C GLN A 396 27.00 -16.50 -18.23
N PRO A 397 27.97 -16.57 -17.30
CA PRO A 397 29.02 -17.59 -17.34
C PRO A 397 28.45 -19.02 -17.38
N GLY A 398 28.89 -19.79 -18.36
CA GLY A 398 28.38 -21.13 -18.65
C GLY A 398 27.24 -21.20 -19.68
N ASP A 399 26.70 -20.07 -20.15
CA ASP A 399 25.76 -20.05 -21.28
C ASP A 399 26.41 -20.57 -22.58
N THR A 400 25.62 -21.29 -23.37
CA THR A 400 26.02 -21.81 -24.69
C THR A 400 25.50 -20.91 -25.82
N THR A 401 25.77 -21.26 -27.07
CA THR A 401 25.15 -20.59 -28.24
C THR A 401 23.63 -20.73 -28.29
N ASP A 402 23.10 -21.73 -27.59
CA ASP A 402 21.70 -22.15 -27.65
C ASP A 402 20.92 -21.65 -26.42
N SER A 403 21.60 -20.98 -25.47
CA SER A 403 20.96 -20.22 -24.38
C SER A 403 20.15 -19.05 -24.95
N HIS A 404 18.96 -18.81 -24.40
CA HIS A 404 18.13 -17.64 -24.74
C HIS A 404 18.64 -16.34 -24.06
N SER A 405 19.93 -16.02 -24.25
CA SER A 405 20.61 -14.89 -23.62
C SER A 405 21.43 -14.04 -24.60
N SER A 406 21.58 -12.74 -24.28
CA SER A 406 22.20 -11.71 -25.11
C SER A 406 22.94 -10.65 -24.28
N GLU A 407 23.70 -9.78 -24.93
CA GLU A 407 24.08 -8.47 -24.35
C GLU A 407 22.89 -7.51 -24.33
N ASP A 408 22.01 -7.61 -25.33
CA ASP A 408 20.78 -6.84 -25.41
C ASP A 408 19.73 -7.45 -24.47
N CYS A 409 19.76 -7.01 -23.21
CA CYS A 409 19.00 -7.63 -22.13
C CYS A 409 18.42 -6.65 -21.08
N LEU A 410 18.52 -5.32 -21.27
CA LEU A 410 18.10 -4.32 -20.27
C LEU A 410 16.58 -4.05 -20.29
N TYR A 411 15.84 -5.07 -19.86
CA TYR A 411 14.39 -5.14 -19.95
C TYR A 411 13.70 -5.50 -18.62
N LEU A 412 12.47 -5.00 -18.46
CA LEU A 412 11.53 -5.33 -17.38
C LEU A 412 10.41 -6.23 -17.90
N ASN A 413 9.79 -7.00 -17.00
CA ASN A 413 8.55 -7.72 -17.24
C ASN A 413 7.56 -7.35 -16.13
N ILE A 414 6.42 -6.74 -16.47
CA ILE A 414 5.46 -6.18 -15.52
C ILE A 414 4.20 -7.06 -15.52
N PHE A 415 3.81 -7.53 -14.34
CA PHE A 415 2.66 -8.41 -14.12
C PHE A 415 1.63 -7.65 -13.25
N VAL A 416 0.53 -7.23 -13.86
CA VAL A 416 -0.51 -6.41 -13.23
C VAL A 416 -1.77 -7.26 -12.99
N PRO A 417 -2.20 -7.52 -11.75
CA PRO A 417 -3.45 -8.23 -11.46
C PRO A 417 -4.67 -7.47 -11.99
N GLY A 418 -5.66 -8.17 -12.56
CA GLY A 418 -6.91 -7.54 -13.01
C GLY A 418 -7.75 -6.90 -11.89
N SER A 419 -7.45 -7.24 -10.63
CA SER A 419 -8.04 -6.68 -9.41
C SER A 419 -7.27 -5.51 -8.79
N VAL A 420 -6.21 -5.00 -9.44
CA VAL A 420 -5.42 -3.89 -8.89
C VAL A 420 -6.15 -2.54 -9.03
N SER A 421 -6.30 -1.85 -7.90
CA SER A 421 -6.75 -0.47 -7.80
C SER A 421 -5.56 0.51 -7.92
N GLN A 422 -5.84 1.81 -8.08
CA GLN A 422 -4.77 2.81 -8.13
C GLN A 422 -4.08 2.92 -6.76
N GLY A 423 -2.74 2.96 -6.75
CA GLY A 423 -1.94 2.98 -5.52
C GLY A 423 -1.47 1.60 -5.03
N ALA A 424 -1.38 0.60 -5.92
CA ALA A 424 -0.99 -0.75 -5.56
C ALA A 424 0.51 -0.88 -5.22
N PRO A 425 0.89 -1.67 -4.18
CA PRO A 425 2.29 -1.98 -3.88
C PRO A 425 3.00 -2.67 -5.04
N VAL A 426 4.29 -2.38 -5.17
CA VAL A 426 5.12 -2.84 -6.29
C VAL A 426 6.32 -3.62 -5.74
N LEU A 427 6.54 -4.84 -6.23
CA LEU A 427 7.80 -5.57 -6.05
C LEU A 427 8.61 -5.47 -7.34
N ILE A 428 9.77 -4.79 -7.31
CA ILE A 428 10.78 -4.93 -8.36
C ILE A 428 11.81 -5.99 -7.94
N PHE A 429 11.93 -7.06 -8.73
CA PHE A 429 12.78 -8.21 -8.44
C PHE A 429 13.87 -8.39 -9.50
N PHE A 430 15.12 -8.19 -9.11
CA PHE A 430 16.28 -8.35 -9.99
C PHE A 430 16.70 -9.81 -10.08
N HIS A 431 16.60 -10.38 -11.28
CA HIS A 431 16.95 -11.78 -11.56
C HIS A 431 17.30 -11.96 -13.03
N ASN A 432 18.42 -12.61 -13.32
CA ASN A 432 18.77 -13.05 -14.67
C ASN A 432 18.55 -14.57 -14.76
N SER A 433 17.55 -14.99 -15.52
CA SER A 433 17.06 -16.37 -15.55
C SER A 433 17.95 -17.39 -16.27
N GLY A 434 18.88 -16.93 -17.12
CA GLY A 434 19.75 -17.78 -17.96
C GLY A 434 19.00 -18.41 -19.14
N SER A 435 17.88 -19.07 -18.88
CA SER A 435 16.90 -19.46 -19.90
C SER A 435 15.47 -19.42 -19.36
N GLY A 436 14.55 -18.81 -20.11
CA GLY A 436 13.13 -18.67 -19.74
C GLY A 436 12.80 -17.36 -19.04
N LEU A 437 11.51 -17.13 -18.78
CA LEU A 437 10.99 -15.96 -18.08
C LEU A 437 10.70 -16.31 -16.62
N LEU A 438 11.08 -15.43 -15.68
CA LEU A 438 10.55 -15.47 -14.32
C LEU A 438 9.12 -14.91 -14.30
N ASP A 439 8.12 -15.80 -14.29
CA ASP A 439 6.70 -15.44 -14.31
C ASP A 439 6.23 -14.88 -12.95
N GLY A 440 6.21 -13.56 -12.82
CA GLY A 440 5.72 -12.86 -11.63
C GLY A 440 4.20 -12.96 -11.40
N SER A 441 3.43 -13.46 -12.38
CA SER A 441 1.96 -13.42 -12.35
C SER A 441 1.32 -14.15 -11.16
N TYR A 442 1.89 -15.27 -10.72
CA TYR A 442 1.34 -16.04 -9.60
C TYR A 442 1.49 -15.28 -8.29
N LEU A 443 2.65 -14.67 -8.04
CA LEU A 443 2.86 -13.81 -6.87
C LEU A 443 1.99 -12.54 -6.95
N ALA A 444 1.87 -11.94 -8.13
CA ALA A 444 1.01 -10.79 -8.37
C ALA A 444 -0.47 -11.12 -8.04
N ALA A 445 -1.00 -12.23 -8.55
CA ALA A 445 -2.39 -12.66 -8.39
C ALA A 445 -2.72 -13.19 -6.98
N VAL A 446 -1.81 -13.92 -6.33
CA VAL A 446 -1.97 -14.32 -4.93
C VAL A 446 -1.93 -13.08 -4.03
N GLY A 447 -0.99 -12.17 -4.28
CA GLY A 447 -0.78 -10.99 -3.45
C GLY A 447 -1.78 -9.85 -3.67
N ASN A 448 -2.34 -9.68 -4.86
CA ASN A 448 -2.88 -8.41 -5.35
C ASN A 448 -1.84 -7.27 -5.21
N ILE A 449 -0.67 -7.49 -5.80
CA ILE A 449 0.44 -6.53 -5.91
C ILE A 449 0.94 -6.51 -7.36
N ILE A 450 1.55 -5.42 -7.80
CA ILE A 450 2.26 -5.40 -9.08
C ILE A 450 3.64 -6.04 -8.87
N VAL A 451 4.01 -6.97 -9.75
CA VAL A 451 5.36 -7.56 -9.78
C VAL A 451 6.06 -7.08 -11.04
N VAL A 452 7.31 -6.65 -10.90
CA VAL A 452 8.21 -6.28 -11.98
C VAL A 452 9.45 -7.15 -11.88
N THR A 453 9.72 -8.04 -12.85
CA THR A 453 10.98 -8.80 -12.89
C THR A 453 11.96 -8.12 -13.85
N ALA A 454 13.22 -7.95 -13.43
CA ALA A 454 14.17 -7.08 -14.09
C ALA A 454 15.52 -7.80 -14.33
N ASN A 455 15.93 -7.84 -15.60
CA ASN A 455 17.28 -8.25 -16.01
C ASN A 455 18.27 -7.10 -15.76
N PHE A 456 19.56 -7.41 -15.56
CA PHE A 456 20.65 -6.43 -15.41
C PHE A 456 21.99 -7.07 -15.78
N ARG A 457 22.98 -6.32 -16.31
CA ARG A 457 24.24 -6.95 -16.73
C ARG A 457 24.98 -7.59 -15.55
N VAL A 458 25.48 -8.81 -15.77
CA VAL A 458 26.23 -9.59 -14.79
C VAL A 458 27.62 -9.98 -15.31
N ALA A 459 28.44 -10.57 -14.44
CA ALA A 459 29.79 -11.00 -14.73
C ALA A 459 30.66 -9.86 -15.35
N ALA A 460 31.53 -10.14 -16.32
CA ALA A 460 32.37 -9.12 -16.96
C ALA A 460 31.54 -8.00 -17.61
N PHE A 461 30.40 -8.31 -18.25
CA PHE A 461 29.54 -7.32 -18.89
C PHE A 461 28.97 -6.30 -17.89
N GLY A 462 28.69 -6.74 -16.65
CA GLY A 462 28.20 -5.89 -15.57
C GLY A 462 29.30 -5.22 -14.74
N PHE A 463 30.46 -5.86 -14.55
CA PHE A 463 31.38 -5.50 -13.46
C PHE A 463 32.87 -5.47 -13.84
N LEU A 464 33.22 -5.54 -15.12
CA LEU A 464 34.63 -5.37 -15.55
C LEU A 464 35.14 -3.95 -15.25
N SER A 465 36.12 -3.87 -14.36
CA SER A 465 36.77 -2.64 -13.92
C SER A 465 38.30 -2.77 -13.97
N THR A 466 38.99 -1.66 -14.17
CA THR A 466 40.44 -1.54 -13.91
C THR A 466 40.74 -0.47 -12.86
N GLY A 467 39.73 -0.01 -12.10
CA GLY A 467 39.84 1.17 -11.23
C GLY A 467 40.07 2.50 -11.97
N SER A 468 39.92 2.54 -13.30
CA SER A 468 40.18 3.73 -14.12
C SER A 468 38.88 4.34 -14.66
N SER A 469 38.91 5.62 -15.02
CA SER A 469 37.76 6.30 -15.64
C SER A 469 37.37 5.75 -17.03
N ALA A 470 38.25 5.00 -17.70
CA ALA A 470 37.94 4.32 -18.96
C ALA A 470 37.22 2.97 -18.75
N LEU A 471 37.47 2.31 -17.62
CA LEU A 471 36.85 1.05 -17.21
C LEU A 471 36.53 1.11 -15.71
N PRO A 472 35.49 1.87 -15.30
CA PRO A 472 35.17 2.05 -13.88
C PRO A 472 34.50 0.81 -13.27
N GLY A 473 33.78 0.02 -14.07
CA GLY A 473 32.93 -1.07 -13.60
C GLY A 473 31.53 -0.60 -13.20
N ASN A 474 30.91 -1.35 -12.29
CA ASN A 474 29.59 -1.06 -11.70
C ASN A 474 28.44 -0.86 -12.72
N TYR A 475 28.58 -1.31 -13.98
CA TYR A 475 27.56 -1.12 -15.01
C TYR A 475 26.26 -1.86 -14.64
N GLY A 476 26.37 -3.09 -14.11
CA GLY A 476 25.22 -3.88 -13.66
C GLY A 476 24.49 -3.29 -12.44
N LEU A 477 25.20 -2.57 -11.58
CA LEU A 477 24.60 -1.84 -10.45
C LEU A 477 23.93 -0.53 -10.91
N GLN A 478 24.49 0.13 -11.94
CA GLN A 478 23.84 1.25 -12.62
C GLN A 478 22.61 0.81 -13.42
N ASP A 479 22.60 -0.40 -14.00
CA ASP A 479 21.44 -0.98 -14.65
C ASP A 479 20.28 -1.17 -13.66
N GLN A 480 20.56 -1.71 -12.47
CA GLN A 480 19.56 -1.81 -11.40
C GLN A 480 19.04 -0.43 -10.94
N ALA A 481 19.92 0.58 -10.85
CA ALA A 481 19.51 1.96 -10.55
C ALA A 481 18.63 2.57 -11.67
N ALA A 482 18.93 2.30 -12.95
CA ALA A 482 18.14 2.77 -14.08
C ALA A 482 16.75 2.10 -14.14
N ALA A 483 16.68 0.80 -13.85
CA ALA A 483 15.42 0.06 -13.71
C ALA A 483 14.55 0.59 -12.55
N LEU A 484 15.17 0.90 -11.40
CA LEU A 484 14.49 1.54 -10.27
C LEU A 484 13.97 2.95 -10.63
N GLY A 485 14.77 3.75 -11.34
CA GLY A 485 14.35 5.06 -11.86
C GLY A 485 13.15 4.97 -12.80
N TRP A 486 13.21 4.05 -13.77
CA TRP A 486 12.10 3.78 -14.69
C TRP A 486 10.81 3.41 -13.94
N VAL A 487 10.89 2.55 -12.91
CA VAL A 487 9.74 2.17 -12.09
C VAL A 487 9.18 3.36 -11.31
N GLN A 488 10.03 4.20 -10.70
CA GLN A 488 9.60 5.43 -10.01
C GLN A 488 8.85 6.40 -10.95
N GLU A 489 9.33 6.56 -12.19
CA GLU A 489 8.74 7.46 -13.18
C GLU A 489 7.44 6.91 -13.80
N ASN A 490 7.32 5.59 -14.00
CA ASN A 490 6.31 5.01 -14.89
C ASN A 490 5.28 4.09 -14.22
N ILE A 491 5.52 3.54 -13.03
CA ILE A 491 4.67 2.45 -12.50
C ILE A 491 3.24 2.89 -12.16
N ALA A 492 3.01 4.18 -11.91
CA ALA A 492 1.68 4.77 -11.73
C ALA A 492 0.77 4.60 -12.97
N LEU A 493 1.36 4.52 -14.16
CA LEU A 493 0.64 4.29 -15.43
C LEU A 493 0.04 2.87 -15.52
N PHE A 494 0.50 1.96 -14.65
CA PHE A 494 0.04 0.58 -14.47
C PHE A 494 -0.79 0.39 -13.19
N GLY A 495 -1.08 1.47 -12.46
CA GLY A 495 -1.80 1.45 -11.17
C GLY A 495 -0.92 1.33 -9.92
N GLY A 496 0.39 1.24 -10.07
CA GLY A 496 1.31 1.09 -8.94
C GLY A 496 1.57 2.39 -8.18
N ASP A 497 1.89 2.28 -6.90
CA ASP A 497 2.36 3.40 -6.08
C ASP A 497 3.90 3.47 -6.08
N PRO A 498 4.52 4.50 -6.68
CA PRO A 498 5.98 4.65 -6.69
C PRO A 498 6.56 4.84 -5.27
N THR A 499 5.80 5.37 -4.32
CA THR A 499 6.23 5.45 -2.91
C THR A 499 6.22 4.09 -2.21
N ARG A 500 5.53 3.07 -2.79
CA ARG A 500 5.41 1.71 -2.25
C ARG A 500 6.13 0.65 -3.08
N VAL A 501 7.27 1.02 -3.69
CA VAL A 501 8.22 0.09 -4.35
C VAL A 501 9.12 -0.64 -3.35
N THR A 502 8.98 -1.96 -3.26
CA THR A 502 9.89 -2.89 -2.57
C THR A 502 10.93 -3.40 -3.57
N VAL A 503 12.22 -3.28 -3.27
CA VAL A 503 13.29 -3.91 -4.06
C VAL A 503 13.54 -5.34 -3.57
N GLY A 504 13.79 -6.27 -4.48
CA GLY A 504 14.23 -7.62 -4.16
C GLY A 504 15.13 -8.23 -5.22
N ALA A 505 15.79 -9.33 -4.88
CA ALA A 505 16.64 -10.10 -5.78
C ALA A 505 17.00 -11.47 -5.16
N ASP A 506 17.58 -12.37 -5.95
CA ASP A 506 18.15 -13.64 -5.49
C ASP A 506 19.68 -13.72 -5.61
N ARG A 507 20.30 -14.55 -4.77
CA ARG A 507 21.72 -14.96 -4.83
C ARG A 507 22.67 -13.76 -4.94
N ASN A 508 23.61 -13.80 -5.89
CA ASN A 508 24.52 -12.69 -6.20
C ASN A 508 23.78 -11.41 -6.60
N GLY A 509 22.55 -11.51 -7.13
CA GLY A 509 21.68 -10.36 -7.36
C GLY A 509 21.24 -9.69 -6.06
N ALA A 510 21.01 -10.46 -4.98
CA ALA A 510 20.73 -9.92 -3.65
C ALA A 510 21.97 -9.32 -2.99
N ASP A 511 23.16 -9.92 -3.19
CA ASP A 511 24.43 -9.30 -2.78
C ASP A 511 24.58 -7.91 -3.46
N ILE A 512 24.43 -7.83 -4.79
CA ILE A 512 24.55 -6.59 -5.57
C ILE A 512 23.46 -5.57 -5.20
N ALA A 513 22.18 -5.96 -5.21
CA ALA A 513 21.06 -5.06 -4.96
C ALA A 513 21.06 -4.49 -3.52
N SER A 514 21.67 -5.21 -2.57
CA SER A 514 21.86 -4.69 -1.21
C SER A 514 22.75 -3.43 -1.16
N LEU A 515 23.58 -3.18 -2.18
CA LEU A 515 24.40 -1.97 -2.25
C LEU A 515 23.56 -0.70 -2.45
N HIS A 516 22.32 -0.81 -2.96
CA HIS A 516 21.39 0.32 -3.03
C HIS A 516 20.88 0.79 -1.64
N LEU A 517 21.30 0.13 -0.55
CA LEU A 517 21.07 0.59 0.82
C LEU A 517 22.10 1.62 1.30
N PHE A 518 23.18 1.91 0.56
CA PHE A 518 24.21 2.88 0.97
C PHE A 518 24.07 4.32 0.41
N PRO A 519 23.49 4.56 -0.78
CA PRO A 519 23.12 5.91 -1.21
C PRO A 519 22.16 6.59 -0.20
N SER A 520 22.35 7.89 0.04
CA SER A 520 21.52 8.67 0.98
C SER A 520 20.10 8.94 0.47
N SER A 521 19.82 8.64 -0.81
CA SER A 521 18.50 8.71 -1.44
C SER A 521 18.22 7.38 -2.13
N SER A 522 17.18 6.67 -1.69
CA SER A 522 16.72 5.43 -2.33
C SER A 522 15.62 5.69 -3.37
N LEU A 523 15.29 4.64 -4.12
CA LEU A 523 14.15 4.58 -5.05
C LEU A 523 13.16 3.47 -4.62
N PHE A 524 13.14 3.14 -3.33
CA PHE A 524 12.36 2.07 -2.71
C PHE A 524 12.21 2.30 -1.20
N HIS A 525 11.14 1.74 -0.60
CA HIS A 525 10.83 1.83 0.85
C HIS A 525 11.12 0.54 1.64
N GLN A 526 11.41 -0.58 0.97
CA GLN A 526 11.61 -1.92 1.55
C GLN A 526 12.62 -2.74 0.75
N ALA A 527 13.28 -3.71 1.40
CA ALA A 527 14.18 -4.67 0.75
C ALA A 527 13.84 -6.14 1.06
N LEU A 528 13.89 -6.99 0.02
CA LEU A 528 13.64 -8.44 0.03
C LEU A 528 14.87 -9.19 -0.53
N LEU A 529 15.80 -9.61 0.33
CA LEU A 529 17.10 -10.17 -0.07
C LEU A 529 17.14 -11.69 0.10
N MET A 530 17.06 -12.44 -1.00
CA MET A 530 17.01 -13.90 -1.00
C MET A 530 18.39 -14.50 -1.26
N GLY A 531 19.09 -14.96 -0.21
CA GLY A 531 20.40 -15.61 -0.36
C GLY A 531 21.57 -14.66 -0.62
N GLY A 532 21.47 -13.37 -0.28
CA GLY A 532 22.59 -12.42 -0.42
C GLY A 532 22.49 -11.26 0.56
N SER A 533 23.62 -10.60 0.83
CA SER A 533 23.70 -9.53 1.84
C SER A 533 24.90 -8.60 1.62
N ALA A 534 24.76 -7.35 2.08
CA ALA A 534 25.82 -6.32 2.02
C ALA A 534 27.05 -6.64 2.90
N PHE A 535 26.99 -7.74 3.68
CA PHE A 535 28.06 -8.22 4.54
C PHE A 535 28.79 -9.43 3.90
N SER A 536 28.39 -9.88 2.69
CA SER A 536 29.05 -10.99 2.02
C SER A 536 30.50 -10.61 1.66
N PRO A 537 31.52 -11.43 1.98
CA PRO A 537 32.91 -11.14 1.64
C PRO A 537 33.22 -10.99 0.14
N ALA A 538 32.26 -11.31 -0.74
CA ALA A 538 32.38 -11.17 -2.19
C ALA A 538 31.53 -10.03 -2.80
N VAL A 539 30.82 -9.22 -1.98
CA VAL A 539 29.90 -8.18 -2.48
C VAL A 539 30.60 -7.00 -3.16
N VAL A 540 31.81 -6.65 -2.70
CA VAL A 540 32.67 -5.61 -3.27
C VAL A 540 34.08 -6.16 -3.43
N MET A 541 34.64 -6.06 -4.64
CA MET A 541 36.00 -6.47 -4.97
C MET A 541 36.98 -5.32 -4.75
N SER A 542 38.19 -5.64 -4.28
CA SER A 542 39.31 -4.70 -4.24
C SER A 542 39.78 -4.32 -5.66
N GLN A 543 40.11 -3.04 -5.87
CA GLN A 543 40.45 -2.51 -7.20
C GLN A 543 41.63 -3.26 -7.87
N GLN A 544 42.60 -3.72 -7.07
CA GLN A 544 43.71 -4.56 -7.55
C GLN A 544 43.19 -5.86 -8.20
N LYS A 545 42.33 -6.61 -7.51
CA LYS A 545 41.80 -7.88 -8.02
C LYS A 545 40.93 -7.67 -9.25
N ALA A 546 40.19 -6.56 -9.31
CA ALA A 546 39.41 -6.19 -10.49
C ALA A 546 40.33 -5.93 -11.70
N GLN A 547 41.41 -5.16 -11.51
CA GLN A 547 42.41 -4.91 -12.55
C GLN A 547 43.13 -6.20 -13.00
N GLU A 548 43.53 -7.06 -12.06
CA GLU A 548 44.16 -8.36 -12.35
C GLU A 548 43.24 -9.28 -13.17
N GLN A 549 41.95 -9.31 -12.84
CA GLN A 549 40.94 -10.12 -13.53
C GLN A 549 40.59 -9.54 -14.92
N ALA A 550 40.48 -8.22 -15.05
CA ALA A 550 40.28 -7.53 -16.33
C ALA A 550 41.45 -7.74 -17.30
N VAL A 551 42.70 -7.63 -16.81
CA VAL A 551 43.91 -7.93 -17.60
C VAL A 551 43.95 -9.42 -17.97
N SER A 552 43.52 -10.31 -17.08
CA SER A 552 43.48 -11.75 -17.36
C SER A 552 42.45 -12.12 -18.43
N LEU A 553 41.29 -11.44 -18.47
CA LEU A 553 40.35 -11.55 -19.59
C LEU A 553 40.94 -10.98 -20.89
N GLY A 554 41.65 -9.85 -20.83
CA GLY A 554 42.35 -9.29 -21.98
C GLY A 554 43.36 -10.25 -22.62
N ARG A 555 44.11 -11.01 -21.80
CA ARG A 555 45.09 -12.00 -22.28
C ARG A 555 44.47 -13.12 -23.12
N GLU A 556 43.23 -13.54 -22.85
CA GLU A 556 42.53 -14.56 -23.65
C GLU A 556 42.29 -14.12 -25.11
N PHE A 557 42.26 -12.81 -25.37
CA PHE A 557 42.11 -12.20 -26.70
C PHE A 557 43.43 -11.62 -27.25
N GLY A 558 44.55 -11.82 -26.56
CA GLY A 558 45.83 -11.21 -26.92
C GLY A 558 45.91 -9.69 -26.68
N CYS A 559 44.92 -9.09 -26.00
CA CYS A 559 44.90 -7.68 -25.59
C CYS A 559 46.01 -7.40 -24.56
N SER A 560 47.24 -7.28 -25.06
CA SER A 560 48.48 -7.37 -24.28
C SER A 560 48.88 -6.06 -23.60
N SER A 561 47.99 -5.06 -23.59
CA SER A 561 48.25 -3.73 -23.04
C SER A 561 47.76 -3.60 -21.61
N SER A 562 48.57 -2.97 -20.76
CA SER A 562 48.17 -2.50 -19.43
C SER A 562 47.29 -1.25 -19.48
N GLU A 563 47.20 -0.56 -20.62
CA GLU A 563 46.45 0.69 -20.77
C GLU A 563 44.93 0.43 -20.86
N PRO A 564 44.12 0.89 -19.88
CA PRO A 564 42.70 0.56 -19.83
C PRO A 564 41.89 0.97 -21.08
N ALA A 565 42.25 2.07 -21.73
CA ALA A 565 41.59 2.51 -22.97
C ALA A 565 41.86 1.57 -24.17
N GLN A 566 43.05 0.96 -24.23
CA GLN A 566 43.39 -0.02 -25.26
C GLN A 566 42.71 -1.36 -24.96
N LEU A 567 42.67 -1.77 -23.69
CA LEU A 567 41.91 -2.95 -23.24
C LEU A 567 40.41 -2.81 -23.55
N LEU A 568 39.80 -1.67 -23.24
CA LEU A 568 38.41 -1.35 -23.58
C LEU A 568 38.14 -1.50 -25.08
N THR A 569 39.00 -0.91 -25.92
CA THR A 569 38.86 -0.96 -27.38
C THR A 569 38.92 -2.41 -27.88
N CYS A 570 39.96 -3.14 -27.47
CA CYS A 570 40.17 -4.54 -27.83
C CYS A 570 39.02 -5.46 -27.39
N LEU A 571 38.43 -5.24 -26.20
CA LEU A 571 37.29 -6.00 -25.70
C LEU A 571 35.94 -5.57 -26.31
N ARG A 572 35.82 -4.37 -26.90
CA ARG A 572 34.63 -3.97 -27.68
C ARG A 572 34.58 -4.61 -29.06
N GLU A 573 35.72 -4.96 -29.62
CA GLU A 573 35.83 -5.61 -30.94
C GLU A 573 35.50 -7.12 -30.90
N GLN A 574 35.53 -7.77 -29.73
CA GLN A 574 35.26 -9.21 -29.61
C GLN A 574 33.76 -9.57 -29.71
N PRO A 575 33.40 -10.76 -30.22
CA PRO A 575 32.04 -11.29 -30.09
C PRO A 575 31.67 -11.56 -28.62
N ALA A 576 30.42 -11.27 -28.23
CA ALA A 576 29.97 -11.40 -26.85
C ALA A 576 30.08 -12.85 -26.32
N GLN A 577 29.67 -13.85 -27.10
CA GLN A 577 29.80 -15.26 -26.73
C GLN A 577 31.26 -15.70 -26.59
N SER A 578 32.21 -15.07 -27.30
CA SER A 578 33.65 -15.29 -27.11
C SER A 578 34.11 -14.74 -25.75
N ILE A 579 33.69 -13.51 -25.40
CA ILE A 579 33.90 -12.94 -24.05
C ILE A 579 33.27 -13.86 -22.99
N ASN A 580 32.08 -14.41 -23.25
CA ASN A 580 31.39 -15.29 -22.31
C ASN A 580 32.16 -16.60 -22.07
N ALA A 581 32.68 -17.23 -23.13
CA ALA A 581 33.52 -18.41 -23.02
C ALA A 581 34.84 -18.13 -22.28
N ALA A 582 35.47 -16.97 -22.54
CA ALA A 582 36.71 -16.56 -21.87
C ALA A 582 36.50 -16.29 -20.37
N GLN A 583 35.44 -15.56 -19.98
CA GLN A 583 35.14 -15.38 -18.55
C GLN A 583 34.74 -16.69 -17.87
N THR A 584 34.04 -17.60 -18.57
CA THR A 584 33.67 -18.91 -18.02
C THR A 584 34.89 -19.76 -17.71
N LYS A 585 35.88 -19.78 -18.61
CA LYS A 585 37.19 -20.43 -18.41
C LYS A 585 37.92 -19.89 -17.18
N LEU A 586 37.94 -18.56 -16.99
CA LEU A 586 38.58 -17.93 -15.82
C LEU A 586 37.83 -18.26 -14.53
N LEU A 587 36.51 -18.11 -14.52
CA LEU A 587 35.64 -18.37 -13.37
C LEU A 587 35.59 -19.85 -12.95
N ALA A 588 35.92 -20.77 -13.86
CA ALA A 588 36.05 -22.19 -13.56
C ALA A 588 37.27 -22.53 -12.67
N VAL A 589 38.27 -21.65 -12.59
CA VAL A 589 39.50 -21.88 -11.81
C VAL A 589 39.79 -20.78 -10.77
N SER A 590 39.11 -19.64 -10.84
CA SER A 590 39.21 -18.56 -9.83
C SER A 590 38.29 -18.78 -8.64
N GLY A 591 38.70 -18.35 -7.44
CA GLY A 591 37.84 -18.40 -6.25
C GLY A 591 36.70 -17.37 -6.28
N PRO A 592 35.70 -17.47 -5.39
CA PRO A 592 34.58 -16.50 -5.33
C PRO A 592 35.03 -15.06 -5.08
N LEU A 593 36.16 -14.85 -4.39
CA LEU A 593 36.80 -13.54 -4.16
C LEU A 593 37.50 -12.95 -5.42
N GLN A 594 37.36 -13.62 -6.56
CA GLN A 594 37.77 -13.16 -7.90
C GLN A 594 36.60 -13.25 -8.91
N ALA A 595 35.40 -13.65 -8.48
CA ALA A 595 34.21 -13.56 -9.32
C ALA A 595 33.84 -12.08 -9.52
N TRP A 596 33.45 -11.69 -10.74
CA TRP A 596 33.18 -10.29 -11.08
C TRP A 596 32.07 -9.69 -10.20
N SER A 597 32.45 -8.71 -9.39
CA SER A 597 31.60 -8.03 -8.41
C SER A 597 31.78 -6.51 -8.50
N PRO A 598 30.85 -5.72 -7.94
CA PRO A 598 31.01 -4.28 -7.74
C PRO A 598 32.37 -3.87 -7.14
N VAL A 599 32.80 -2.65 -7.43
CA VAL A 599 34.04 -2.04 -6.87
C VAL A 599 33.73 -0.70 -6.24
N VAL A 600 34.50 -0.27 -5.24
CA VAL A 600 34.45 1.13 -4.77
C VAL A 600 35.05 2.02 -5.84
N ASP A 601 34.21 2.88 -6.45
CA ASP A 601 34.59 3.81 -7.51
C ASP A 601 34.48 5.29 -7.09
N GLY A 602 33.92 5.56 -5.91
CA GLY A 602 33.70 6.92 -5.41
C GLY A 602 32.49 7.65 -6.04
N VAL A 603 31.70 6.98 -6.89
CA VAL A 603 30.60 7.57 -7.67
C VAL A 603 29.31 6.76 -7.55
N VAL A 604 29.33 5.48 -7.92
CA VAL A 604 28.20 4.54 -7.78
C VAL A 604 28.28 3.84 -6.42
N VAL A 605 29.49 3.44 -6.04
CA VAL A 605 29.82 2.89 -4.72
C VAL A 605 30.83 3.84 -4.09
N GLY A 606 30.30 4.81 -3.32
CA GLY A 606 31.08 5.93 -2.78
C GLY A 606 32.15 5.54 -1.75
N GLU A 607 31.89 4.47 -0.98
CA GLU A 607 32.81 3.93 0.03
C GLU A 607 32.56 2.43 0.26
N GLN A 608 33.40 1.78 1.07
CA GLN A 608 33.18 0.40 1.48
C GLN A 608 31.90 0.28 2.35
N PRO A 609 31.05 -0.75 2.15
CA PRO A 609 29.83 -0.95 2.95
C PRO A 609 30.05 -0.87 4.45
N PHE A 610 31.11 -1.49 4.98
CA PHE A 610 31.46 -1.43 6.41
C PHE A 610 31.73 0.00 6.91
N THR A 611 32.31 0.89 6.08
CA THR A 611 32.55 2.30 6.43
C THR A 611 31.26 3.12 6.39
N ALA A 612 30.37 2.86 5.42
CA ALA A 612 29.04 3.45 5.36
C ALA A 612 28.18 3.05 6.58
N LEU A 613 28.19 1.77 6.96
CA LEU A 613 27.49 1.24 8.14
C LEU A 613 28.00 1.90 9.43
N ASN A 614 29.32 1.93 9.66
CA ASN A 614 29.93 2.54 10.85
C ASN A 614 29.75 4.07 10.94
N SER A 615 29.55 4.75 9.81
CA SER A 615 29.26 6.19 9.76
C SER A 615 27.76 6.53 9.76
N GLY A 616 26.88 5.52 9.80
CA GLY A 616 25.42 5.70 9.74
C GLY A 616 24.89 6.14 8.37
N ARG A 617 25.72 6.10 7.32
CA ARG A 617 25.38 6.49 5.95
C ARG A 617 24.73 5.33 5.18
N PHE A 618 23.54 4.93 5.62
CA PHE A 618 22.75 3.90 4.96
C PHE A 618 21.24 4.13 5.15
N HIS A 619 20.45 3.64 4.20
CA HIS A 619 19.00 3.82 4.12
C HIS A 619 18.25 2.81 4.99
N GLN A 620 17.42 3.30 5.91
CA GLN A 620 16.82 2.51 6.98
C GLN A 620 15.42 1.98 6.62
N VAL A 621 15.36 0.94 5.79
CA VAL A 621 14.11 0.28 5.37
C VAL A 621 13.75 -0.96 6.19
N PRO A 622 12.46 -1.38 6.23
CA PRO A 622 12.11 -2.74 6.59
C PRO A 622 12.80 -3.74 5.67
N LEU A 623 13.27 -4.84 6.26
CA LEU A 623 14.16 -5.80 5.61
C LEU A 623 13.66 -7.23 5.84
N LEU A 624 13.32 -7.93 4.76
CA LEU A 624 13.11 -9.38 4.78
C LEU A 624 14.30 -10.03 4.08
N LEU A 625 15.01 -10.91 4.78
CA LEU A 625 16.17 -11.62 4.23
C LEU A 625 16.24 -13.08 4.68
N GLY A 626 17.03 -13.88 3.99
CA GLY A 626 17.22 -15.28 4.37
C GLY A 626 18.10 -16.06 3.41
N SER A 627 18.14 -17.37 3.60
CA SER A 627 18.95 -18.30 2.80
C SER A 627 18.29 -19.67 2.72
N SER A 628 18.57 -20.43 1.66
CA SER A 628 18.21 -21.85 1.54
C SER A 628 19.44 -22.76 1.71
N ALA A 629 19.23 -23.98 2.20
CA ALA A 629 20.31 -24.94 2.42
C ALA A 629 20.98 -25.41 1.11
N GLU A 630 20.22 -25.44 0.01
CA GLU A 630 20.66 -25.82 -1.34
C GLU A 630 21.52 -24.75 -2.04
N ASP A 631 21.44 -23.50 -1.59
CA ASP A 631 22.13 -22.38 -2.21
C ASP A 631 23.57 -22.26 -1.70
N GLY A 632 24.48 -23.01 -2.32
CA GLY A 632 25.92 -23.00 -2.04
C GLY A 632 26.73 -22.59 -3.25
N LEU A 633 28.00 -22.23 -3.04
CA LEU A 633 28.86 -21.79 -4.15
C LEU A 633 29.19 -22.95 -5.12
N ILE A 634 29.04 -24.20 -4.70
CA ILE A 634 29.17 -25.36 -5.60
C ILE A 634 27.93 -25.49 -6.49
N SER A 635 26.72 -25.30 -5.97
CA SER A 635 25.46 -25.30 -6.73
C SER A 635 25.27 -24.06 -7.63
N ARG A 636 25.61 -22.84 -7.16
CA ARG A 636 25.63 -21.62 -7.99
C ARG A 636 26.52 -21.76 -9.24
N ALA A 637 27.62 -22.50 -9.14
CA ALA A 637 28.54 -22.76 -10.25
C ALA A 637 28.17 -23.95 -11.17
N LYS A 638 26.93 -24.47 -11.12
CA LYS A 638 26.45 -25.62 -11.93
C LYS A 638 26.67 -25.40 -13.44
N ASN A 639 26.29 -24.24 -13.97
CA ASN A 639 26.38 -23.96 -15.42
C ASN A 639 27.84 -23.85 -15.90
N ILE A 640 28.73 -23.20 -15.15
CA ILE A 640 30.17 -23.11 -15.45
C ILE A 640 30.80 -24.50 -15.55
N LYS A 641 30.46 -25.41 -14.62
CA LYS A 641 30.98 -26.79 -14.60
C LYS A 641 30.45 -27.61 -15.78
N ASN A 642 29.16 -27.48 -16.10
CA ASN A 642 28.55 -28.12 -17.26
C ASN A 642 29.23 -27.64 -18.56
N PHE A 643 29.46 -26.33 -18.70
CA PHE A 643 30.13 -25.75 -19.86
C PHE A 643 31.57 -26.25 -20.01
N GLU A 644 32.41 -26.19 -18.97
CA GLU A 644 33.79 -26.67 -19.07
C GLU A 644 33.87 -28.19 -19.29
N GLN A 645 32.89 -28.97 -18.81
CA GLN A 645 32.76 -30.39 -19.16
C GLN A 645 32.42 -30.58 -20.65
N LEU A 646 31.52 -29.77 -21.23
CA LEU A 646 31.24 -29.78 -22.68
C LEU A 646 32.45 -29.34 -23.51
N GLN A 647 33.29 -28.43 -22.98
CA GLN A 647 34.59 -28.05 -23.57
C GLN A 647 35.70 -29.12 -23.36
N GLY A 648 35.40 -30.25 -22.73
CA GLY A 648 36.35 -31.36 -22.48
C GLY A 648 37.35 -31.11 -21.35
N ARG A 649 37.21 -30.02 -20.57
CA ARG A 649 38.18 -29.54 -19.57
C ARG A 649 37.83 -30.06 -18.16
N ALA A 650 37.62 -31.36 -18.02
CA ALA A 650 37.16 -31.98 -16.77
C ALA A 650 38.09 -31.70 -15.56
N ASP A 651 39.39 -31.53 -15.80
CA ASP A 651 40.39 -31.24 -14.76
C ASP A 651 40.18 -29.90 -14.05
N SER A 652 39.46 -28.95 -14.68
CA SER A 652 39.05 -27.67 -14.06
C SER A 652 38.31 -27.87 -12.73
N LYS A 653 37.62 -29.00 -12.56
CA LYS A 653 36.93 -29.35 -11.31
C LYS A 653 37.87 -29.39 -10.10
N THR A 654 39.09 -29.90 -10.23
CA THR A 654 40.03 -29.95 -9.09
C THR A 654 40.47 -28.53 -8.71
N ALA A 655 40.82 -27.71 -9.69
CA ALA A 655 41.19 -26.31 -9.48
C ALA A 655 40.04 -25.47 -8.88
N PHE A 656 38.79 -25.66 -9.33
CA PHE A 656 37.62 -25.01 -8.73
C PHE A 656 37.50 -25.28 -7.24
N TYR A 657 37.63 -26.55 -6.82
CA TYR A 657 37.50 -26.96 -5.42
C TYR A 657 38.69 -26.49 -4.58
N GLU A 658 39.90 -26.44 -5.14
CA GLU A 658 41.07 -25.86 -4.48
C GLU A 658 40.93 -24.35 -4.29
N ALA A 659 40.56 -23.60 -5.33
CA ALA A 659 40.34 -22.16 -5.26
C ALA A 659 39.21 -21.79 -4.29
N LEU A 660 38.13 -22.58 -4.27
CA LEU A 660 37.04 -22.45 -3.31
C LEU A 660 37.51 -22.76 -1.87
N SER A 661 38.33 -23.79 -1.67
CA SER A 661 38.94 -24.10 -0.36
C SER A 661 39.91 -23.00 0.10
N ASN A 662 40.68 -22.40 -0.81
CA ASN A 662 41.59 -21.29 -0.51
C ASN A 662 40.81 -20.03 -0.05
N SER A 663 39.63 -19.77 -0.63
CA SER A 663 38.79 -18.63 -0.26
C SER A 663 38.27 -18.65 1.19
N LEU A 664 38.29 -19.81 1.87
CA LEU A 664 37.98 -19.91 3.30
C LEU A 664 39.04 -19.23 4.19
N GLY A 665 40.21 -18.88 3.65
CA GLY A 665 41.24 -18.09 4.34
C GLY A 665 41.01 -16.57 4.29
N GLY A 666 39.91 -16.09 3.73
CA GLY A 666 39.66 -14.65 3.53
C GLY A 666 40.38 -14.08 2.31
N GLU A 667 40.49 -12.74 2.23
CA GLU A 667 40.99 -12.06 1.02
C GLU A 667 42.44 -12.42 0.66
N ASP A 668 43.29 -12.58 1.68
CA ASP A 668 44.71 -12.95 1.56
C ASP A 668 44.96 -14.47 1.57
N ALA A 669 43.90 -15.28 1.60
CA ALA A 669 43.96 -16.74 1.80
C ALA A 669 44.82 -17.17 3.02
N ASN A 670 44.63 -16.49 4.17
CA ASN A 670 45.37 -16.72 5.41
C ASN A 670 45.33 -18.22 5.80
N VAL A 671 46.51 -18.86 5.80
CA VAL A 671 46.68 -20.29 6.04
C VAL A 671 46.15 -20.72 7.41
N PHE A 672 46.33 -19.90 8.45
CA PHE A 672 45.84 -20.22 9.80
C PHE A 672 44.31 -20.24 9.85
N VAL A 673 43.65 -19.28 9.18
CA VAL A 673 42.20 -19.23 9.05
C VAL A 673 41.69 -20.41 8.21
N LYS A 674 42.34 -20.72 7.09
CA LYS A 674 42.01 -21.87 6.23
C LYS A 674 42.12 -23.20 6.98
N GLU A 675 43.19 -23.42 7.75
CA GLU A 675 43.35 -24.65 8.55
C GLU A 675 42.33 -24.74 9.68
N ALA A 676 42.02 -23.63 10.35
CA ALA A 676 40.97 -23.60 11.37
C ALA A 676 39.58 -23.94 10.78
N ALA A 677 39.24 -23.40 9.60
CA ALA A 677 38.02 -23.73 8.89
C ALA A 677 38.01 -25.18 8.38
N THR A 678 39.16 -25.68 7.91
CA THR A 678 39.38 -27.07 7.47
C THR A 678 39.15 -28.06 8.61
N TRP A 679 39.58 -27.74 9.82
CA TRP A 679 39.29 -28.51 11.03
C TRP A 679 37.81 -28.40 11.43
N PHE A 680 37.29 -27.18 11.56
CA PHE A 680 35.93 -26.91 12.06
C PHE A 680 34.83 -27.51 11.18
N TYR A 681 34.98 -27.47 9.85
CA TYR A 681 34.07 -28.14 8.90
C TYR A 681 34.50 -29.56 8.52
N SER A 682 35.59 -30.10 9.09
CA SER A 682 36.11 -31.45 8.82
C SER A 682 36.33 -31.74 7.32
N LEU A 683 37.04 -30.85 6.62
CA LEU A 683 37.28 -30.93 5.18
C LEU A 683 38.36 -31.97 4.77
N GLN A 684 39.06 -32.55 5.74
CA GLN A 684 40.04 -33.62 5.52
C GLN A 684 39.33 -34.91 5.05
N HIS A 685 39.77 -35.49 3.95
CA HIS A 685 39.12 -36.63 3.30
C HIS A 685 40.11 -37.62 2.70
N SER A 686 39.66 -38.86 2.48
CA SER A 686 40.42 -39.85 1.71
C SER A 686 40.35 -39.54 0.21
N PRO A 687 41.39 -39.86 -0.59
CA PRO A 687 41.42 -39.67 -2.05
C PRO A 687 40.55 -40.70 -2.80
N THR A 688 39.43 -41.12 -2.20
CA THR A 688 38.44 -42.02 -2.78
C THR A 688 37.23 -41.22 -3.28
N PRO A 689 36.44 -41.72 -4.25
CA PRO A 689 35.22 -41.04 -4.68
C PRO A 689 34.22 -40.78 -3.54
N SER A 690 34.14 -41.69 -2.57
CA SER A 690 33.34 -41.52 -1.34
C SER A 690 33.88 -40.40 -0.45
N GLY A 691 35.20 -40.30 -0.25
CA GLY A 691 35.83 -39.22 0.52
C GLY A 691 35.63 -37.85 -0.15
N TYR A 692 35.83 -37.77 -1.46
CA TYR A 692 35.58 -36.55 -2.24
C TYR A 692 34.11 -36.10 -2.17
N ASN A 693 33.15 -37.03 -2.17
CA ASN A 693 31.73 -36.70 -2.01
C ASN A 693 31.41 -36.10 -0.62
N VAL A 694 32.07 -36.58 0.44
CA VAL A 694 31.94 -35.98 1.79
C VAL A 694 32.58 -34.59 1.81
N PHE A 695 33.81 -34.45 1.29
CA PHE A 695 34.51 -33.18 1.15
C PHE A 695 33.70 -32.14 0.37
N SER A 696 33.08 -32.53 -0.76
CA SER A 696 32.25 -31.61 -1.56
C SER A 696 31.10 -31.02 -0.75
N ARG A 697 30.38 -31.84 0.02
CA ARG A 697 29.27 -31.38 0.87
C ARG A 697 29.76 -30.53 2.04
N ALA A 698 30.90 -30.89 2.63
CA ALA A 698 31.49 -30.15 3.74
C ALA A 698 32.03 -28.78 3.30
N LEU A 699 32.64 -28.69 2.11
CA LEU A 699 33.10 -27.44 1.51
C LEU A 699 31.93 -26.55 1.07
N GLU A 700 30.86 -27.12 0.52
CA GLU A 700 29.62 -26.40 0.23
C GLU A 700 28.97 -25.84 1.51
N ASN A 701 28.99 -26.61 2.60
CA ASN A 701 28.55 -26.13 3.91
C ASN A 701 29.42 -24.98 4.44
N ALA A 702 30.75 -25.13 4.42
CA ALA A 702 31.68 -24.11 4.89
C ALA A 702 31.51 -22.78 4.13
N THR A 703 31.36 -22.86 2.82
CA THR A 703 31.26 -21.70 1.92
C THR A 703 29.88 -21.06 1.95
N ARG A 704 28.78 -21.83 1.99
CA ARG A 704 27.43 -21.27 2.20
C ARG A 704 27.32 -20.58 3.57
N ASP A 705 27.95 -21.14 4.60
CA ASP A 705 27.89 -20.53 5.93
C ASP A 705 28.74 -19.23 5.96
N PHE A 706 29.93 -19.20 5.32
CA PHE A 706 30.82 -18.02 5.24
C PHE A 706 30.33 -16.90 4.31
N PHE A 707 29.86 -17.22 3.10
CA PHE A 707 29.53 -16.22 2.06
C PHE A 707 28.06 -15.80 2.01
N ILE A 708 27.13 -16.59 2.59
CA ILE A 708 25.69 -16.41 2.41
C ILE A 708 24.98 -16.33 3.77
N THR A 709 25.05 -17.40 4.57
CA THR A 709 24.18 -17.54 5.75
C THR A 709 24.59 -16.63 6.89
N CYS A 710 25.86 -16.65 7.30
CA CYS A 710 26.32 -15.81 8.40
C CYS A 710 26.37 -14.32 8.05
N PRO A 711 26.80 -13.90 6.84
CA PRO A 711 26.57 -12.53 6.37
C PRO A 711 25.10 -12.07 6.40
N SER A 712 24.14 -12.98 6.20
CA SER A 712 22.72 -12.65 6.35
C SER A 712 22.30 -12.52 7.82
N VAL A 713 22.82 -13.36 8.73
CA VAL A 713 22.61 -13.23 10.18
C VAL A 713 23.20 -11.92 10.71
N ASP A 714 24.42 -11.59 10.29
CA ASP A 714 25.14 -10.40 10.76
C ASP A 714 24.50 -9.11 10.22
N MET A 715 24.07 -9.09 8.95
CA MET A 715 23.26 -7.99 8.39
C MET A 715 21.93 -7.82 9.15
N ALA A 716 21.21 -8.91 9.43
CA ALA A 716 19.96 -8.87 10.20
C ALA A 716 20.18 -8.32 11.62
N SER A 717 21.27 -8.76 12.27
CA SER A 717 21.66 -8.33 13.61
C SER A 717 22.05 -6.85 13.64
N PHE A 718 22.80 -6.37 12.65
CA PHE A 718 23.14 -4.96 12.51
C PHE A 718 21.89 -4.10 12.28
N TRP A 719 21.04 -4.44 11.30
CA TRP A 719 19.83 -3.67 10.99
C TRP A 719 18.88 -3.59 12.19
N ALA A 720 18.66 -4.70 12.88
CA ALA A 720 17.76 -4.77 14.03
C ALA A 720 18.32 -4.08 15.31
N SER A 721 19.61 -3.71 15.34
CA SER A 721 20.24 -2.96 16.44
C SER A 721 20.48 -1.49 16.14
N HIS A 722 20.66 -1.11 14.86
CA HIS A 722 21.02 0.26 14.46
C HIS A 722 19.88 1.03 13.78
N THR A 723 18.76 0.38 13.47
CA THR A 723 17.56 1.01 12.87
C THR A 723 16.33 0.85 13.75
N ARG A 724 15.25 1.58 13.41
CA ARG A 724 13.90 1.34 13.96
C ARG A 724 13.02 0.46 13.06
N SER A 725 13.59 -0.07 11.98
CA SER A 725 12.85 -0.76 10.92
C SER A 725 12.56 -2.22 11.30
N SER A 726 11.46 -2.77 10.78
CA SER A 726 11.13 -4.17 11.01
C SER A 726 12.07 -5.09 10.21
N VAL A 727 12.61 -6.12 10.87
CA VAL A 727 13.56 -7.08 10.27
C VAL A 727 12.98 -8.48 10.38
N TYR A 728 12.93 -9.23 9.28
CA TYR A 728 12.35 -10.56 9.22
C TYR A 728 13.29 -11.54 8.55
N MET A 729 13.75 -12.55 9.28
CA MET A 729 14.64 -13.57 8.74
C MET A 729 13.89 -14.86 8.38
N TYR A 730 14.28 -15.53 7.28
CA TYR A 730 13.89 -16.90 6.97
C TYR A 730 15.09 -17.85 6.78
N HIS A 731 14.82 -19.15 6.88
CA HIS A 731 15.70 -20.19 6.34
C HIS A 731 14.87 -21.33 5.72
N LEU A 732 15.18 -21.73 4.49
CA LEU A 732 14.64 -22.94 3.88
C LEU A 732 15.61 -24.12 4.15
N PRO A 733 15.23 -25.14 4.95
CA PRO A 733 16.06 -26.31 5.19
C PRO A 733 16.18 -27.22 3.94
N ASP A 734 17.12 -28.16 4.00
CA ASP A 734 17.40 -29.15 2.95
C ASP A 734 16.24 -30.16 2.80
N TYR A 735 15.66 -30.25 1.60
CA TYR A 735 14.54 -31.13 1.27
C TYR A 735 14.95 -32.23 0.29
N MET A 736 15.41 -33.35 0.86
CA MET A 736 15.78 -34.63 0.21
C MET A 736 14.72 -35.26 -0.73
N ALA A 737 13.55 -34.64 -0.90
CA ALA A 737 12.47 -35.09 -1.79
C ALA A 737 12.65 -34.63 -3.24
N HIS A 738 13.33 -33.50 -3.48
CA HIS A 738 13.56 -32.99 -4.83
C HIS A 738 14.95 -33.36 -5.35
N SER A 739 14.99 -34.07 -6.47
CA SER A 739 16.19 -34.09 -7.29
C SER A 739 16.34 -32.75 -8.00
N SER A 740 17.37 -31.97 -7.66
CA SER A 740 17.69 -30.62 -8.18
C SER A 740 18.25 -30.64 -9.62
N ALA A 741 17.64 -31.48 -10.45
CA ALA A 741 18.07 -31.77 -11.81
C ALA A 741 17.70 -30.65 -12.79
N GLU A 742 16.41 -30.27 -12.85
CA GLU A 742 15.82 -29.65 -14.05
C GLU A 742 15.37 -28.18 -13.90
N LEU A 743 15.17 -27.66 -12.68
CA LEU A 743 14.81 -26.25 -12.46
C LEU A 743 16.03 -25.41 -12.07
N LEU A 744 16.15 -24.21 -12.67
CA LEU A 744 17.36 -23.36 -12.64
C LEU A 744 17.41 -22.40 -11.43
N ALA A 745 16.25 -22.05 -10.86
CA ALA A 745 16.11 -21.14 -9.72
C ALA A 745 16.27 -21.87 -8.36
N PRO A 746 16.67 -21.18 -7.27
CA PRO A 746 16.59 -21.72 -5.90
C PRO A 746 15.18 -22.21 -5.53
N LEU A 747 15.06 -23.25 -4.69
CA LEU A 747 13.75 -23.78 -4.27
C LEU A 747 12.91 -22.75 -3.48
N ASP A 748 13.53 -21.88 -2.67
CA ASP A 748 12.84 -20.78 -2.00
C ASP A 748 12.33 -19.73 -2.99
N MET A 749 13.08 -19.44 -4.05
CA MET A 749 12.64 -18.58 -5.14
C MET A 749 11.48 -19.21 -5.93
N GLN A 750 11.55 -20.52 -6.24
CA GLN A 750 10.46 -21.26 -6.88
C GLN A 750 9.16 -21.18 -6.07
N TYR A 751 9.25 -21.26 -4.73
CA TYR A 751 8.10 -21.10 -3.84
C TYR A 751 7.57 -19.66 -3.77
N VAL A 752 8.44 -18.63 -3.81
CA VAL A 752 8.02 -17.22 -3.81
C VAL A 752 7.33 -16.81 -5.11
N PHE A 753 7.76 -17.35 -6.26
CA PHE A 753 7.18 -17.05 -7.58
C PHE A 753 6.07 -18.02 -8.01
N GLY A 754 5.72 -19.01 -7.18
CA GLY A 754 4.57 -19.89 -7.44
C GLY A 754 4.80 -20.94 -8.52
N VAL A 755 6.06 -21.33 -8.79
CA VAL A 755 6.41 -22.38 -9.76
C VAL A 755 5.66 -23.71 -9.53
N PRO A 756 5.34 -24.13 -8.27
CA PRO A 756 4.47 -25.30 -8.04
C PRO A 756 3.02 -25.18 -8.56
N HIS A 757 2.60 -24.01 -9.04
CA HIS A 757 1.25 -23.73 -9.57
C HIS A 757 1.22 -23.46 -11.08
N VAL A 758 2.39 -23.42 -11.72
CA VAL A 758 2.55 -23.36 -13.19
C VAL A 758 2.22 -24.76 -13.75
N PRO A 759 1.23 -24.93 -14.66
CA PRO A 759 0.76 -26.24 -15.10
C PRO A 759 1.86 -27.17 -15.62
N GLU A 760 2.83 -26.62 -16.34
CA GLU A 760 3.97 -27.31 -16.95
C GLU A 760 4.93 -27.93 -15.92
N THR A 761 4.99 -27.36 -14.70
CA THR A 761 5.83 -27.86 -13.60
C THR A 761 5.03 -28.38 -12.41
N GLN A 762 3.69 -28.27 -12.44
CA GLN A 762 2.82 -28.58 -11.32
C GLN A 762 2.99 -30.03 -10.82
N GLU A 763 3.20 -31.00 -11.72
CA GLU A 763 3.36 -32.41 -11.37
C GLU A 763 4.69 -32.74 -10.66
N LEU A 764 5.71 -31.87 -10.75
CA LEU A 764 7.00 -32.04 -10.08
C LEU A 764 6.95 -31.82 -8.56
N PHE A 765 5.85 -31.24 -8.06
CA PHE A 765 5.65 -30.89 -6.66
C PHE A 765 4.50 -31.67 -6.02
N THR A 766 4.63 -31.96 -4.73
CA THR A 766 3.56 -32.54 -3.92
C THR A 766 2.47 -31.50 -3.59
N SER A 767 1.30 -31.98 -3.15
CA SER A 767 0.25 -31.10 -2.61
C SER A 767 0.72 -30.31 -1.37
N THR A 768 1.66 -30.85 -0.60
CA THR A 768 2.28 -30.18 0.55
C THR A 768 3.15 -29.00 0.12
N GLU A 769 4.01 -29.18 -0.89
CA GLU A 769 4.89 -28.14 -1.41
C GLU A 769 4.10 -27.05 -2.15
N ARG A 770 3.05 -27.43 -2.89
CA ARG A 770 2.06 -26.47 -3.44
C ARG A 770 1.37 -25.64 -2.35
N LYS A 771 0.97 -26.26 -1.23
CA LYS A 771 0.39 -25.52 -0.09
C LYS A 771 1.42 -24.57 0.54
N LEU A 772 2.65 -25.05 0.74
CA LEU A 772 3.75 -24.26 1.29
C LEU A 772 4.08 -23.04 0.42
N SER A 773 4.11 -23.20 -0.91
CA SER A 773 4.31 -22.10 -1.86
C SER A 773 3.24 -21.00 -1.70
N LEU A 774 1.93 -21.34 -1.69
CA LEU A 774 0.89 -20.33 -1.45
C LEU A 774 1.08 -19.56 -0.12
N GLN A 775 1.52 -20.23 0.94
CA GLN A 775 1.78 -19.60 2.24
C GLN A 775 3.02 -18.69 2.20
N ILE A 776 4.08 -19.10 1.48
CA ILE A 776 5.29 -18.29 1.24
C ILE A 776 4.96 -17.05 0.40
N MET A 777 4.24 -17.22 -0.72
CA MET A 777 3.77 -16.11 -1.57
C MET A 777 2.94 -15.10 -0.76
N SER A 778 2.06 -15.59 0.12
CA SER A 778 1.24 -14.74 0.99
C SER A 778 2.11 -13.94 1.98
N TYR A 779 3.11 -14.56 2.62
CA TYR A 779 4.06 -13.84 3.49
C TYR A 779 4.83 -12.75 2.74
N MET A 780 5.35 -13.06 1.53
CA MET A 780 6.14 -12.08 0.77
C MET A 780 5.25 -10.94 0.24
N ALA A 781 4.05 -11.23 -0.23
CA ALA A 781 3.10 -10.20 -0.65
C ALA A 781 2.63 -9.30 0.51
N ASN A 782 2.40 -9.87 1.69
CA ASN A 782 2.09 -9.09 2.90
C ASN A 782 3.25 -8.18 3.32
N PHE A 783 4.50 -8.66 3.19
CA PHE A 783 5.68 -7.83 3.39
C PHE A 783 5.71 -6.67 2.39
N VAL A 784 5.62 -6.93 1.08
CA VAL A 784 5.57 -5.88 0.03
C VAL A 784 4.44 -4.86 0.29
N LYS A 785 3.28 -5.31 0.77
CA LYS A 785 2.15 -4.43 1.12
C LYS A 785 2.43 -3.49 2.29
N THR A 786 3.16 -3.93 3.32
CA THR A 786 3.11 -3.32 4.67
C THR A 786 4.42 -3.24 5.46
N GLY A 787 5.40 -4.08 5.15
CA GLY A 787 6.60 -4.30 5.95
C GLY A 787 6.46 -5.40 7.01
N TYR A 788 5.33 -6.12 7.03
CA TYR A 788 4.99 -7.14 8.04
C TYR A 788 4.45 -8.42 7.37
N PRO A 789 5.21 -9.54 7.34
CA PRO A 789 4.79 -10.75 6.61
C PRO A 789 3.47 -11.38 7.10
N SER A 790 3.15 -11.25 8.38
CA SER A 790 1.94 -11.85 9.00
C SER A 790 0.81 -10.84 9.25
N TYR A 791 0.78 -9.73 8.52
CA TYR A 791 -0.29 -8.74 8.63
C TYR A 791 -1.67 -9.34 8.36
N HIS A 792 -2.61 -9.14 9.29
CA HIS A 792 -4.03 -9.52 9.22
C HIS A 792 -4.40 -10.97 8.84
N SER A 793 -3.45 -11.92 8.77
CA SER A 793 -3.74 -13.32 8.45
C SER A 793 -3.86 -14.19 9.70
N SER A 794 -5.08 -14.47 10.16
CA SER A 794 -5.35 -15.48 11.22
C SER A 794 -5.00 -16.92 10.80
N VAL A 795 -4.76 -17.16 9.50
CA VAL A 795 -4.49 -18.47 8.88
C VAL A 795 -3.00 -18.79 8.69
N LEU A 796 -2.11 -17.78 8.66
CA LEU A 796 -0.66 -18.02 8.59
C LEU A 796 -0.05 -18.01 10.00
N PRO A 797 0.81 -18.97 10.38
CA PRO A 797 1.50 -18.95 11.66
C PRO A 797 2.34 -17.66 11.83
N PRO A 798 2.15 -16.86 12.89
CA PRO A 798 2.83 -15.57 13.05
C PRO A 798 4.34 -15.66 12.82
N TRP A 799 4.88 -14.73 12.05
CA TRP A 799 6.31 -14.57 11.79
C TRP A 799 6.85 -13.49 12.75
N PRO A 800 7.57 -13.86 13.83
CA PRO A 800 8.12 -12.90 14.77
C PRO A 800 9.28 -12.11 14.15
N GLN A 801 9.39 -10.83 14.50
CA GLN A 801 10.51 -9.97 14.10
C GLN A 801 11.84 -10.54 14.63
N PHE A 802 12.91 -10.38 13.86
CA PHE A 802 14.28 -10.61 14.32
C PHE A 802 14.68 -9.52 15.30
N LEU A 803 15.14 -9.90 16.50
CA LEU A 803 15.63 -9.00 17.54
C LEU A 803 17.13 -9.25 17.78
N PRO A 804 17.96 -8.22 18.01
CA PRO A 804 19.43 -8.31 18.05
C PRO A 804 19.95 -8.86 19.39
N HIS A 805 19.31 -9.89 19.95
CA HIS A 805 19.73 -10.54 21.19
C HIS A 805 19.52 -12.07 21.11
N PRO A 806 20.36 -12.90 21.77
CA PRO A 806 20.34 -14.36 21.61
C PRO A 806 18.98 -15.02 21.88
N SER A 807 18.18 -14.46 22.79
CA SER A 807 16.83 -14.93 23.11
C SER A 807 15.77 -14.61 22.04
N GLY A 808 16.12 -13.94 20.94
CA GLY A 808 15.17 -13.44 19.94
C GLY A 808 15.72 -13.14 18.55
N GLN A 809 16.87 -13.71 18.16
CA GLN A 809 17.30 -13.80 16.75
C GLN A 809 16.34 -14.75 15.99
N ASN A 810 15.09 -14.36 15.87
CA ASN A 810 14.02 -15.21 15.38
C ASN A 810 14.09 -15.33 13.85
N TYR A 811 13.84 -16.54 13.34
CA TYR A 811 13.65 -16.76 11.91
C TYR A 811 12.49 -17.71 11.65
N LYS A 812 11.85 -17.57 10.48
CA LYS A 812 10.88 -18.52 9.97
C LYS A 812 11.61 -19.65 9.25
N GLU A 813 11.42 -20.88 9.73
CA GLU A 813 11.76 -22.06 8.95
C GLU A 813 10.70 -22.24 7.85
N LEU A 814 11.11 -22.20 6.59
CA LEU A 814 10.22 -22.40 5.43
C LEU A 814 9.93 -23.89 5.21
N SER A 815 9.50 -24.57 6.27
CA SER A 815 9.05 -25.95 6.28
C SER A 815 7.52 -26.04 6.14
N PRO A 816 6.94 -27.22 5.81
CA PRO A 816 5.49 -27.41 5.82
C PRO A 816 4.77 -27.13 7.17
N SER A 817 5.53 -27.03 8.27
CA SER A 817 5.03 -26.60 9.59
C SER A 817 5.23 -25.10 9.88
N LEU A 818 5.92 -24.36 9.00
CA LEU A 818 6.20 -22.92 9.07
C LEU A 818 6.71 -22.47 10.45
N SER A 819 7.63 -23.27 10.99
CA SER A 819 8.07 -23.23 12.37
C SER A 819 8.85 -21.96 12.70
N ASN A 820 8.54 -21.35 13.84
CA ASN A 820 9.35 -20.25 14.37
C ASN A 820 10.57 -20.83 15.09
N ARG A 821 11.77 -20.45 14.62
CA ARG A 821 13.07 -20.86 15.17
C ARG A 821 13.83 -19.64 15.69
N LYS A 822 14.96 -19.89 16.35
CA LYS A 822 15.87 -18.85 16.86
C LYS A 822 17.32 -19.22 16.55
N SER A 823 18.16 -18.20 16.40
CA SER A 823 19.63 -18.31 16.31
C SER A 823 20.08 -19.30 15.22
N LEU A 824 19.92 -18.88 13.96
CA LEU A 824 20.35 -19.64 12.80
C LEU A 824 21.88 -19.82 12.84
N ARG A 825 22.37 -21.06 12.69
CA ARG A 825 23.80 -21.38 12.51
C ARG A 825 24.74 -20.80 13.60
N THR A 826 24.28 -20.64 14.84
CA THR A 826 25.00 -19.91 15.92
C THR A 826 26.47 -20.26 16.08
N ALA A 827 26.82 -21.56 16.05
CA ALA A 827 28.20 -22.00 16.23
C ALA A 827 29.07 -21.64 15.01
N GLN A 828 28.54 -21.80 13.80
CA GLN A 828 29.19 -21.48 12.54
C GLN A 828 29.37 -19.97 12.37
N CYS A 829 28.37 -19.19 12.75
CA CYS A 829 28.43 -17.73 12.64
C CYS A 829 29.25 -17.10 13.77
N SER A 830 29.30 -17.67 14.98
CA SER A 830 30.27 -17.27 16.01
C SER A 830 31.71 -17.61 15.58
N PHE A 831 31.94 -18.75 14.92
CA PHE A 831 33.24 -19.07 14.32
C PHE A 831 33.67 -17.99 13.31
N TRP A 832 32.81 -17.64 12.34
CA TRP A 832 33.15 -16.66 11.29
C TRP A 832 33.19 -15.20 11.77
N SER A 833 32.28 -14.77 12.66
CA SER A 833 32.18 -13.36 13.10
C SER A 833 33.02 -13.00 14.33
N GLN A 834 33.46 -13.98 15.13
CA GLN A 834 34.17 -13.74 16.40
C GLN A 834 35.54 -14.41 16.44
N TYR A 835 35.62 -15.72 16.15
CA TYR A 835 36.89 -16.45 16.24
C TYR A 835 37.85 -16.09 15.10
N VAL A 836 37.37 -16.08 13.85
CA VAL A 836 38.21 -15.81 12.66
C VAL A 836 38.83 -14.40 12.67
N PRO A 837 38.13 -13.30 13.02
CA PRO A 837 38.75 -11.97 13.13
C PRO A 837 39.86 -11.90 14.18
N ILE A 838 39.66 -12.53 15.35
CA ILE A 838 40.68 -12.61 16.40
C ILE A 838 41.90 -13.41 15.91
N LEU A 839 41.68 -14.54 15.24
CA LEU A 839 42.74 -15.36 14.68
C LEU A 839 43.52 -14.62 13.59
N SER A 840 42.85 -13.89 12.70
CA SER A 840 43.51 -13.13 11.63
C SER A 840 44.39 -12.02 12.19
N ALA A 841 43.86 -11.16 13.06
CA ALA A 841 44.63 -10.09 13.71
C ALA A 841 45.79 -10.63 14.58
N SER A 842 45.65 -11.84 15.14
CA SER A 842 46.73 -12.50 15.89
C SER A 842 47.80 -13.16 15.02
N THR A 843 47.56 -13.33 13.72
CA THR A 843 48.46 -14.04 12.77
C THR A 843 48.96 -13.17 11.61
N GLU A 844 48.48 -11.93 11.50
CA GLU A 844 48.85 -10.95 10.48
C GLU A 844 50.37 -10.75 10.37
N SER A 845 51.09 -10.67 11.49
CA SER A 845 52.56 -10.58 11.55
C SER A 845 53.32 -11.88 11.23
N LEU A 846 52.63 -13.02 11.22
CA LEU A 846 53.19 -14.34 10.94
C LEU A 846 52.94 -14.78 9.49
N SER A 847 51.86 -14.29 8.86
CA SER A 847 51.50 -14.59 7.47
C SER A 847 52.60 -14.19 6.47
N GLY A 848 53.30 -13.06 6.71
CA GLY A 848 54.43 -12.61 5.91
C GLY A 848 55.68 -13.51 6.01
N TYR A 849 55.78 -14.34 7.05
CA TYR A 849 56.82 -15.36 7.19
C TYR A 849 56.35 -16.71 6.63
N ALA A 850 56.16 -16.77 5.31
CA ALA A 850 55.80 -18.00 4.60
C ALA A 850 56.79 -19.14 4.93
N PHE A 851 56.30 -20.18 5.62
CA PHE A 851 57.10 -21.32 6.07
C PHE A 851 57.65 -22.13 4.89
N LYS A 852 58.88 -21.81 4.47
CA LYS A 852 59.68 -22.63 3.56
C LYS A 852 60.28 -23.85 4.28
N GLU A 853 59.43 -24.74 4.80
CA GLU A 853 59.64 -26.19 4.97
C GLU A 853 58.47 -26.83 5.73
N PRO A 854 58.07 -28.09 5.42
CA PRO A 854 57.02 -28.80 6.13
C PRO A 854 57.50 -29.24 7.53
N LEU A 855 56.82 -28.75 8.57
CA LEU A 855 57.17 -29.00 9.98
C LEU A 855 56.92 -30.46 10.42
N HIS A 856 57.93 -31.32 10.22
CA HIS A 856 58.02 -32.66 10.80
C HIS A 856 58.27 -32.62 12.33
N TYR A 857 57.31 -32.09 13.12
CA TYR A 857 57.51 -31.83 14.55
C TYR A 857 56.47 -32.44 15.52
N VAL A 858 56.08 -33.70 15.27
CA VAL A 858 55.31 -34.52 16.24
C VAL A 858 56.12 -35.75 16.68
N LYS A 859 57.22 -35.53 17.41
CA LYS A 859 57.98 -36.62 18.08
C LYS A 859 58.88 -36.22 19.26
N ALA A 860 58.57 -35.12 19.97
CA ALA A 860 59.45 -34.56 21.02
C ALA A 860 58.78 -34.25 22.38
N LEU A 861 57.51 -34.62 22.62
CA LEU A 861 56.79 -34.39 23.89
C LEU A 861 56.37 -35.70 24.58
N GLY A 862 57.29 -36.66 24.62
CA GLY A 862 57.05 -38.02 25.15
C GLY A 862 58.05 -38.48 26.21
N LYS A 863 58.64 -37.57 27.02
CA LYS A 863 59.47 -37.91 28.19
C LYS A 863 59.87 -36.70 29.07
N ARG A 864 58.97 -36.21 29.94
CA ARG A 864 59.23 -35.74 31.32
C ARG A 864 58.00 -35.04 31.89
N LEU A 865 57.71 -35.32 33.17
CA LEU A 865 56.51 -34.95 33.93
C LEU A 865 55.25 -35.58 33.35
#